data_AF-A0AAW8GIJ2-F1
#
_entry.id   AF-A0AAW8GIJ2-F1
#
_cell.length_a   1.000
_cell.length_b   1.000
_cell.length_c   1.000
_cell.angle_alpha   90.00
_cell.angle_beta   90.00
_cell.angle_gamma   90.00
#
_symmetry.space_group_name_H-M   'P 1'
#
loop_
_entity.id
_entity.type
_entity.pdbx_description
1 polymer ?
#
loop_
_entity_poly.entity_id
_entity_poly.type
_entity_poly.pdbx_seq_one_letter_code
_entity_poly.pdbx_strand_id
1 'polypeptide(L)'
;MDKNKDLRKLPLSHLVYLNSEVDADKANKFVVYHYPLINNNYQWKEKKAWEERIDAELDSRQFAYLMKKNGNQFGLYVALQSSSDIPPSIVDAELQPITPVRVEYSPVLNPVWIRLMMRSLRAFGGHCKGAYSLGCPLLKVDSWAGGVNAISLDCRTQQLNDGNTTEIALFYTNVPLRPLSNDDDIDRIKKPLWVYDKNKVLVRWYPGHERKPRGTLFKEIGKSKNSRKQRPFLDLSTPTRFEQSWPMVLKPVQDAFILFARDYGFELSAKTLNLQPLSLKTKHKANKAKSSFPSIEISGEIKVIDLRVNTVVACEEILDLFKSLIAQKGVDVSWDLLDGIAANDFERIKLERSDRVLILLDQEKGIEDDRYPLTKSLVGRCAVQHINVNPHDVTGDPVEKGLLIESKRDDDPIKLYVASEGGYYTYNFDLLDTKAYKEAIIRKLEVVLKELEIKRLLIDSDRPVSQVLPLQRACLNESTIVITDGYLFTVSNDRPVLIPFDPTDSGMTLKTNEYLANFETSVDDLLTLMNEKWPYSYRQNVVMDYYGTEVDKQRRFAARITLVLSKDKDAQVSIMMQDPSYDQTNVLPLGMEDALSDLTKKQKPYPLTDWVLPDSEVLLNIVKELSDDGVLSSQKATMRFESELPELVELWQEQLVSLHQQNETKVTYYQVKKEVIQRWLDKRGKKKDTSISGSLDTLLSRFFDKPLNDIKRWMSNIPGIQRIWYDKEKGYFVVGGLTSPKAQLMRQPSIRQWHTLQGELDIELLADLLDVDWVRMNQLAGNPCVTTLIKRWKEINPDSRDAILLSC
;
A
#
# COMPACT_ATOMS: atom_id res chain seq x y z
N MET A 1 13.53 23.89 23.13
CA MET A 1 12.60 23.82 21.97
C MET A 1 12.34 22.34 21.70
N ASP A 2 11.08 21.95 21.78
CA ASP A 2 10.62 20.57 21.88
C ASP A 2 10.65 19.87 20.49
N LYS A 3 11.84 19.62 19.94
CA LYS A 3 12.05 18.96 18.63
C LYS A 3 11.41 17.57 18.53
N ASN A 4 11.11 16.94 19.67
CA ASN A 4 10.35 15.69 19.75
C ASN A 4 8.90 15.81 19.20
N LYS A 5 8.36 17.03 19.03
CA LYS A 5 7.03 17.25 18.42
C LYS A 5 7.02 17.06 16.90
N ASP A 6 8.13 17.26 16.20
CA ASP A 6 8.14 17.15 14.73
C ASP A 6 8.25 15.70 14.23
N LEU A 7 8.85 14.79 15.00
CA LEU A 7 8.91 13.35 14.70
C LEU A 7 7.53 12.65 14.73
N ARG A 8 6.51 13.33 15.25
CA ARG A 8 5.12 12.87 15.31
C ARG A 8 4.30 13.37 14.12
N LYS A 9 4.82 14.28 13.32
CA LYS A 9 4.09 14.80 12.15
C LYS A 9 4.31 13.91 10.94
N LEU A 10 3.22 13.54 10.29
CA LEU A 10 3.25 12.82 9.02
C LEU A 10 2.56 13.66 7.94
N PRO A 11 3.33 14.40 7.12
CA PRO A 11 2.79 15.04 5.93
C PRO A 11 2.32 14.00 4.92
N LEU A 12 1.18 14.27 4.31
CA LEU A 12 0.56 13.44 3.29
C LEU A 12 0.58 14.14 1.94
N SER A 13 0.39 13.39 0.86
CA SER A 13 0.16 13.95 -0.48
C SER A 13 -1.17 14.68 -0.60
N HIS A 14 -2.12 14.43 0.31
CA HIS A 14 -3.41 15.11 0.34
C HIS A 14 -3.25 16.57 0.80
N LEU A 15 -4.09 17.44 0.26
CA LEU A 15 -4.16 18.85 0.64
C LEU A 15 -5.51 19.16 1.30
N VAL A 16 -5.58 20.27 2.01
CA VAL A 16 -6.82 20.82 2.57
C VAL A 16 -6.87 22.33 2.33
N TYR A 17 -8.07 22.87 2.18
CA TYR A 17 -8.32 24.31 2.17
C TYR A 17 -9.69 24.64 2.77
N LEU A 18 -9.88 25.90 3.15
CA LEU A 18 -11.15 26.43 3.64
C LEU A 18 -11.87 27.18 2.52
N ASN A 19 -13.11 26.79 2.22
CA ASN A 19 -13.95 27.41 1.21
C ASN A 19 -14.21 28.90 1.54
N SER A 20 -14.31 29.25 2.82
CA SER A 20 -14.46 30.62 3.30
C SER A 20 -13.26 31.53 3.01
N GLU A 21 -12.09 30.94 2.77
CA GLU A 21 -10.83 31.69 2.54
C GLU A 21 -10.53 31.84 1.04
N VAL A 22 -11.38 31.33 0.15
CA VAL A 22 -11.15 31.43 -1.29
C VAL A 22 -11.42 32.86 -1.77
N ASP A 23 -10.38 33.50 -2.32
CA ASP A 23 -10.45 34.83 -2.93
C ASP A 23 -11.08 34.73 -4.34
N ALA A 24 -12.37 35.06 -4.42
CA ALA A 24 -13.16 34.97 -5.65
C ALA A 24 -12.62 35.85 -6.78
N ASP A 25 -12.06 37.02 -6.47
CA ASP A 25 -11.53 37.95 -7.46
C ASP A 25 -10.26 37.40 -8.11
N LYS A 26 -9.40 36.74 -7.33
CA LYS A 26 -8.26 35.99 -7.87
C LYS A 26 -8.70 34.75 -8.63
N ALA A 27 -9.69 34.00 -8.12
CA ALA A 27 -10.18 32.80 -8.77
C ALA A 27 -10.79 33.08 -10.15
N ASN A 28 -11.45 34.24 -10.33
CA ASN A 28 -11.98 34.71 -11.61
C ASN A 28 -10.90 35.05 -12.66
N LYS A 29 -9.64 35.20 -12.25
CA LYS A 29 -8.50 35.38 -13.19
C LYS A 29 -8.14 34.07 -13.89
N PHE A 30 -8.53 32.92 -13.32
CA PHE A 30 -8.35 31.63 -13.96
C PHE A 30 -9.37 31.47 -15.09
N VAL A 31 -8.90 31.45 -16.34
CA VAL A 31 -9.77 31.51 -17.53
C VAL A 31 -10.29 30.12 -17.87
N VAL A 32 -11.58 29.89 -17.63
CA VAL A 32 -12.24 28.60 -17.88
C VAL A 32 -13.43 28.77 -18.83
N TYR A 33 -13.53 27.87 -19.81
CA TYR A 33 -14.67 27.74 -20.71
C TYR A 33 -15.36 26.38 -20.53
N HIS A 34 -16.67 26.36 -20.69
CA HIS A 34 -17.51 25.17 -20.65
C HIS A 34 -18.14 24.92 -22.03
N TYR A 35 -17.99 23.69 -22.52
CA TYR A 35 -18.58 23.18 -23.75
C TYR A 35 -19.71 22.22 -23.36
N PRO A 36 -20.98 22.62 -23.50
CA PRO A 36 -22.11 21.79 -23.12
C PRO A 36 -22.25 20.59 -24.07
N LEU A 37 -22.13 19.38 -23.54
CA LEU A 37 -22.25 18.15 -24.32
C LEU A 37 -23.68 17.62 -24.17
N ILE A 38 -24.54 17.92 -25.16
CA ILE A 38 -26.00 17.78 -25.10
C ILE A 38 -26.47 16.30 -25.12
N ASN A 39 -25.62 15.36 -25.56
CA ASN A 39 -25.96 13.94 -25.64
C ASN A 39 -25.50 13.15 -24.40
N ASN A 40 -26.42 12.34 -23.85
CA ASN A 40 -26.26 11.47 -22.67
C ASN A 40 -24.81 10.99 -22.46
N ASN A 41 -24.30 11.19 -21.23
CA ASN A 41 -23.00 10.76 -20.68
C ASN A 41 -22.51 9.37 -21.19
N TYR A 42 -23.46 8.49 -21.49
CA TYR A 42 -23.29 7.16 -22.06
C TYR A 42 -22.57 7.14 -23.43
N GLN A 43 -22.95 8.00 -24.39
CA GLN A 43 -22.38 7.98 -25.74
C GLN A 43 -20.91 8.40 -25.77
N TRP A 44 -20.54 9.44 -25.01
CA TRP A 44 -19.16 9.90 -24.93
C TRP A 44 -18.27 8.86 -24.24
N LYS A 45 -18.72 8.25 -23.14
CA LYS A 45 -17.92 7.30 -22.34
C LYS A 45 -17.84 5.88 -22.91
N GLU A 46 -18.93 5.25 -23.37
CA GLU A 46 -18.88 3.86 -23.86
C GLU A 46 -18.32 3.73 -25.28
N LYS A 47 -18.61 4.67 -26.18
CA LYS A 47 -18.04 4.66 -27.54
C LYS A 47 -16.61 5.21 -27.59
N LYS A 48 -16.03 5.61 -26.45
CA LYS A 48 -14.71 6.26 -26.36
C LYS A 48 -14.54 7.45 -27.31
N ALA A 49 -15.64 8.13 -27.66
CA ALA A 49 -15.64 9.24 -28.62
C ALA A 49 -14.72 10.40 -28.18
N TRP A 50 -14.47 10.53 -26.88
CA TRP A 50 -13.49 11.50 -26.35
C TRP A 50 -12.04 11.18 -26.75
N GLU A 51 -11.65 9.89 -26.88
CA GLU A 51 -10.30 9.47 -27.28
C GLU A 51 -9.97 9.93 -28.71
N GLU A 52 -10.96 9.88 -29.60
CA GLU A 52 -10.79 10.20 -31.02
C GLU A 52 -10.97 11.70 -31.32
N ARG A 53 -11.83 12.40 -30.58
CA ARG A 53 -12.27 13.77 -30.93
C ARG A 53 -11.73 14.86 -30.01
N ILE A 54 -11.67 14.60 -28.70
CA ILE A 54 -11.31 15.64 -27.71
C ILE A 54 -9.81 15.57 -27.42
N ASP A 55 -9.33 14.40 -27.04
CA ASP A 55 -7.92 14.18 -26.72
C ASP A 55 -7.02 14.55 -27.92
N ALA A 56 -7.34 14.05 -29.12
CA ALA A 56 -6.54 14.29 -30.33
C ALA A 56 -6.41 15.78 -30.69
N GLU A 57 -7.50 16.54 -30.59
CA GLU A 57 -7.51 17.96 -30.96
C GLU A 57 -6.85 18.86 -29.90
N LEU A 58 -7.12 18.61 -28.62
CA LEU A 58 -6.65 19.44 -27.51
C LEU A 58 -5.19 19.17 -27.10
N ASP A 59 -4.70 17.94 -27.31
CA ASP A 59 -3.32 17.57 -26.93
C ASP A 59 -2.27 18.39 -27.69
N SER A 60 -2.55 18.76 -28.95
CA SER A 60 -1.64 19.56 -29.78
C SER A 60 -1.40 20.98 -29.25
N ARG A 61 -2.36 21.55 -28.50
CA ARG A 61 -2.38 22.95 -28.04
C ARG A 61 -2.11 23.13 -26.54
N GLN A 62 -1.82 22.05 -25.80
CA GLN A 62 -1.50 22.06 -24.36
C GLN A 62 -2.59 22.65 -23.45
N PHE A 63 -3.87 22.49 -23.79
CA PHE A 63 -4.93 22.92 -22.89
C PHE A 63 -5.14 21.93 -21.74
N ALA A 64 -5.32 22.45 -20.53
CA ALA A 64 -5.84 21.64 -19.43
C ALA A 64 -7.36 21.57 -19.59
N TYR A 65 -7.91 20.37 -19.62
CA TYR A 65 -9.35 20.18 -19.77
C TYR A 65 -9.85 19.09 -18.83
N LEU A 66 -11.15 19.07 -18.58
CA LEU A 66 -11.82 18.12 -17.70
C LEU A 66 -13.25 17.90 -18.18
N MET A 67 -13.64 16.66 -18.43
CA MET A 67 -15.06 16.31 -18.56
C MET A 67 -15.69 16.10 -17.19
N LYS A 68 -16.75 16.84 -16.88
CA LYS A 68 -17.45 16.72 -15.59
C LYS A 68 -18.91 17.09 -15.73
N LYS A 69 -19.75 16.46 -14.92
CA LYS A 69 -21.13 16.88 -14.70
C LYS A 69 -21.14 17.80 -13.49
N ASN A 70 -21.77 18.97 -13.61
CA ASN A 70 -22.11 19.83 -12.49
C ASN A 70 -23.60 20.19 -12.54
N GLY A 71 -24.36 19.79 -11.52
CA GLY A 71 -25.82 19.88 -11.56
C GLY A 71 -26.42 19.14 -12.77
N ASN A 72 -27.25 19.82 -13.55
CA ASN A 72 -27.87 19.27 -14.76
C ASN A 72 -27.03 19.45 -16.04
N GLN A 73 -25.86 20.09 -15.94
CA GLN A 73 -25.02 20.39 -17.09
C GLN A 73 -23.83 19.44 -17.13
N PHE A 74 -23.82 18.54 -18.11
CA PHE A 74 -22.66 17.73 -18.45
C PHE A 74 -21.90 18.43 -19.57
N GLY A 75 -20.58 18.52 -19.42
CA GLY A 75 -19.76 19.05 -20.48
C GLY A 75 -18.28 18.95 -20.24
N LEU A 76 -17.55 19.55 -21.17
CA LEU A 76 -16.11 19.65 -21.16
C LEU A 76 -15.72 21.05 -20.68
N TYR A 77 -14.91 21.12 -19.63
CA TYR A 77 -14.32 22.35 -19.14
C TYR A 77 -12.89 22.45 -19.66
N VAL A 78 -12.49 23.62 -20.15
CA VAL A 78 -11.15 23.88 -20.71
C VAL A 78 -10.59 25.13 -20.07
N ALA A 79 -9.38 25.04 -19.51
CA ALA A 79 -8.64 26.17 -18.98
C ALA A 79 -7.65 26.71 -20.01
N LEU A 80 -7.62 28.04 -20.16
CA LEU A 80 -6.69 28.76 -21.01
C LEU A 80 -5.59 29.43 -20.17
N GLN A 81 -4.48 29.80 -20.80
CA GLN A 81 -3.36 30.46 -20.09
C GLN A 81 -3.62 31.96 -19.91
N SER A 82 -4.35 32.57 -20.85
CA SER A 82 -4.69 33.99 -20.85
C SER A 82 -6.13 34.21 -21.32
N SER A 83 -6.70 35.36 -20.93
CA SER A 83 -8.02 35.80 -21.40
C SER A 83 -8.02 36.24 -22.87
N SER A 84 -6.83 36.50 -23.43
CA SER A 84 -6.61 36.78 -24.85
C SER A 84 -6.55 35.52 -25.72
N ASP A 85 -6.46 34.33 -25.10
CA ASP A 85 -6.36 33.08 -25.84
C ASP A 85 -7.69 32.74 -26.51
N ILE A 86 -7.63 32.20 -27.72
CA ILE A 86 -8.80 31.77 -28.47
C ILE A 86 -9.21 30.38 -27.94
N PRO A 87 -10.45 30.20 -27.45
CA PRO A 87 -10.95 28.89 -27.04
C PRO A 87 -10.85 27.87 -28.19
N PRO A 88 -10.50 26.60 -27.92
CA PRO A 88 -10.46 25.59 -28.97
C PRO A 88 -11.84 25.38 -29.63
N SER A 89 -11.85 25.11 -30.94
CA SER A 89 -13.07 24.71 -31.64
C SER A 89 -13.25 23.21 -31.43
N ILE A 90 -14.37 22.81 -30.82
CA ILE A 90 -14.67 21.40 -30.49
C ILE A 90 -15.97 21.04 -31.19
N VAL A 91 -16.04 19.85 -31.78
CA VAL A 91 -17.22 19.38 -32.50
C VAL A 91 -17.93 18.23 -31.79
N ASP A 92 -19.25 18.10 -31.99
CA ASP A 92 -20.08 17.03 -31.46
C ASP A 92 -19.99 15.72 -32.26
N ALA A 93 -20.89 14.76 -31.98
CA ALA A 93 -20.93 13.46 -32.65
C ALA A 93 -21.21 13.60 -34.17
N GLU A 94 -21.92 14.65 -34.55
CA GLU A 94 -22.39 15.02 -35.89
C GLU A 94 -21.47 16.03 -36.60
N LEU A 95 -20.26 16.28 -36.05
CA LEU A 95 -19.26 17.22 -36.57
C LEU A 95 -19.71 18.69 -36.55
N GLN A 96 -20.69 19.05 -35.71
CA GLN A 96 -21.12 20.43 -35.55
C GLN A 96 -20.30 21.14 -34.45
N PRO A 97 -19.87 22.39 -34.65
CA PRO A 97 -19.14 23.15 -33.64
C PRO A 97 -19.98 23.39 -32.37
N ILE A 98 -19.41 23.05 -31.22
CA ILE A 98 -19.98 23.31 -29.90
C ILE A 98 -19.55 24.71 -29.46
N THR A 99 -20.52 25.56 -29.13
CA THR A 99 -20.25 26.94 -28.70
C THR A 99 -19.73 26.95 -27.25
N PRO A 100 -18.51 27.45 -26.98
CA PRO A 100 -17.99 27.56 -25.62
C PRO A 100 -18.65 28.71 -24.85
N VAL A 101 -18.86 28.51 -23.55
CA VAL A 101 -19.37 29.51 -22.62
C VAL A 101 -18.30 29.81 -21.58
N ARG A 102 -17.91 31.08 -21.41
CA ARG A 102 -16.99 31.47 -20.34
C ARG A 102 -17.65 31.23 -18.99
N VAL A 103 -16.92 30.59 -18.08
CA VAL A 103 -17.42 30.26 -16.74
C VAL A 103 -16.86 31.25 -15.74
N GLU A 104 -17.74 31.93 -15.02
CA GLU A 104 -17.35 32.72 -13.85
C GLU A 104 -17.15 31.82 -12.63
N TYR A 105 -16.27 32.24 -11.73
CA TYR A 105 -16.01 31.50 -10.51
C TYR A 105 -17.27 31.41 -9.63
N SER A 106 -17.51 30.21 -9.09
CA SER A 106 -18.52 29.95 -8.08
C SER A 106 -18.02 28.85 -7.14
N PRO A 107 -18.28 28.91 -5.83
CA PRO A 107 -17.86 27.87 -4.88
C PRO A 107 -18.32 26.45 -5.26
N VAL A 108 -19.50 26.32 -5.90
CA VAL A 108 -20.04 25.03 -6.38
C VAL A 108 -19.14 24.40 -7.45
N LEU A 109 -18.33 25.21 -8.12
CA LEU A 109 -17.38 24.80 -9.16
C LEU A 109 -15.95 24.60 -8.64
N ASN A 110 -15.67 24.74 -7.34
CA ASN A 110 -14.35 24.46 -6.77
C ASN A 110 -13.76 23.11 -7.22
N PRO A 111 -14.53 22.01 -7.29
CA PRO A 111 -14.04 20.73 -7.80
C PRO A 111 -13.59 20.73 -9.26
N VAL A 112 -14.05 21.69 -10.08
CA VAL A 112 -13.60 21.89 -11.46
C VAL A 112 -12.32 22.74 -11.48
N TRP A 113 -12.33 23.87 -10.75
CA TRP A 113 -11.17 24.78 -10.65
C TRP A 113 -9.92 24.07 -10.15
N ILE A 114 -10.01 23.35 -9.03
CA ILE A 114 -8.88 22.63 -8.41
C ILE A 114 -8.28 21.60 -9.39
N ARG A 115 -9.12 20.84 -10.10
CA ARG A 115 -8.65 19.83 -11.05
C ARG A 115 -8.03 20.44 -12.30
N LEU A 116 -8.62 21.50 -12.85
CA LEU A 116 -8.05 22.20 -13.99
C LEU A 116 -6.71 22.86 -13.61
N MET A 117 -6.62 23.50 -12.44
CA MET A 117 -5.36 24.06 -11.95
C MET A 117 -4.27 23.00 -11.80
N MET A 118 -4.60 21.84 -11.21
CA MET A 118 -3.66 20.70 -11.13
C MET A 118 -3.19 20.25 -12.51
N ARG A 119 -4.09 20.16 -13.49
CA ARG A 119 -3.77 19.77 -14.87
C ARG A 119 -2.99 20.85 -15.64
N SER A 120 -3.09 22.11 -15.23
CA SER A 120 -2.37 23.26 -15.79
C SER A 120 -0.95 23.46 -15.22
N LEU A 121 -0.50 22.63 -14.27
CA LEU A 121 0.81 22.85 -13.63
C LEU A 121 1.96 22.78 -14.62
N ARG A 122 2.78 23.84 -14.63
CA ARG A 122 4.01 23.91 -15.45
C ARG A 122 4.98 22.78 -15.17
N ALA A 123 4.96 22.21 -13.97
CA ALA A 123 5.76 21.04 -13.60
C ALA A 123 5.60 19.87 -14.57
N PHE A 124 4.44 19.73 -15.23
CA PHE A 124 4.21 18.69 -16.23
C PHE A 124 4.74 19.05 -17.64
N GLY A 125 4.82 20.34 -17.97
CA GLY A 125 5.19 20.81 -19.31
C GLY A 125 6.61 20.44 -19.74
N GLY A 126 7.50 20.14 -18.80
CA GLY A 126 8.84 19.61 -19.08
C GLY A 126 8.88 18.11 -19.36
N HIS A 127 7.79 17.38 -19.11
CA HIS A 127 7.73 15.91 -19.23
C HIS A 127 6.78 15.45 -20.34
N CYS A 128 5.65 16.14 -20.49
CA CYS A 128 4.64 15.85 -21.49
C CYS A 128 4.14 17.15 -22.13
N LYS A 129 3.93 17.12 -23.43
CA LYS A 129 3.23 18.18 -24.17
C LYS A 129 1.83 17.66 -24.52
N GLY A 130 0.82 18.39 -24.09
CA GLY A 130 -0.57 17.94 -24.15
C GLY A 130 -0.95 17.16 -22.89
N ALA A 131 -2.15 16.58 -22.91
CA ALA A 131 -2.60 15.70 -21.85
C ALA A 131 -2.49 14.22 -22.28
N TYR A 132 -2.55 13.34 -21.31
CA TYR A 132 -2.99 11.97 -21.50
C TYR A 132 -4.52 11.91 -21.51
N SER A 133 -5.04 10.70 -21.64
CA SER A 133 -6.45 10.35 -21.57
C SER A 133 -7.24 11.24 -20.61
N LEU A 134 -8.32 11.83 -21.13
CA LEU A 134 -9.27 12.64 -20.37
C LEU A 134 -8.68 13.91 -19.74
N GLY A 135 -7.60 14.47 -20.30
CA GLY A 135 -7.02 15.73 -19.84
C GLY A 135 -6.08 15.60 -18.65
N CYS A 136 -5.71 14.39 -18.25
CA CYS A 136 -4.76 14.16 -17.17
C CYS A 136 -3.32 14.36 -17.66
N PRO A 137 -2.43 15.07 -16.97
CA PRO A 137 -1.02 15.17 -17.38
C PRO A 137 -0.27 13.84 -17.22
N LEU A 138 0.85 13.70 -17.92
CA LEU A 138 1.84 12.64 -17.69
C LEU A 138 3.15 13.22 -17.15
N LEU A 139 3.64 12.59 -16.09
CA LEU A 139 4.94 12.84 -15.53
C LEU A 139 5.87 11.66 -15.86
N LYS A 140 6.93 11.91 -16.61
CA LYS A 140 8.01 10.93 -16.79
C LYS A 140 8.76 10.79 -15.47
N VAL A 141 8.88 9.57 -14.98
CA VAL A 141 9.50 9.29 -13.68
C VAL A 141 10.82 8.53 -13.80
N ASP A 142 10.97 7.63 -14.78
CA ASP A 142 12.23 6.89 -15.01
C ASP A 142 12.34 6.32 -16.44
N SER A 143 13.49 5.78 -16.82
CA SER A 143 13.75 5.09 -18.08
C SER A 143 14.59 3.84 -17.85
N TRP A 144 14.31 2.77 -18.59
CA TRP A 144 15.04 1.50 -18.53
C TRP A 144 15.36 1.02 -19.96
N ALA A 145 16.23 0.01 -20.09
CA ALA A 145 16.78 -0.42 -21.38
C ALA A 145 15.72 -0.74 -22.46
N GLY A 146 14.50 -1.13 -22.06
CA GLY A 146 13.38 -1.42 -22.95
C GLY A 146 12.15 -0.55 -22.74
N GLY A 147 12.25 0.67 -22.17
CA GLY A 147 11.08 1.54 -22.04
C GLY A 147 11.20 2.77 -21.12
N VAL A 148 10.06 3.43 -20.93
CA VAL A 148 9.90 4.63 -20.09
C VAL A 148 8.82 4.35 -19.05
N ASN A 149 9.06 4.74 -17.80
CA ASN A 149 8.03 4.74 -16.77
C ASN A 149 7.48 6.15 -16.60
N ALA A 150 6.20 6.33 -16.91
CA ALA A 150 5.46 7.55 -16.66
C ALA A 150 4.30 7.30 -15.70
N ILE A 151 3.80 8.35 -15.07
CA ILE A 151 2.61 8.31 -14.23
C ILE A 151 1.64 9.38 -14.70
N SER A 152 0.36 9.04 -14.77
CA SER A 152 -0.70 10.02 -14.92
C SER A 152 -1.13 10.48 -13.53
N LEU A 153 -1.19 11.79 -13.31
CA LEU A 153 -1.44 12.42 -12.01
C LEU A 153 -2.66 13.32 -12.10
N ASP A 154 -3.54 13.25 -11.10
CA ASP A 154 -4.75 14.07 -11.03
C ASP A 154 -5.23 14.17 -9.57
N CYS A 155 -6.30 14.91 -9.32
CA CYS A 155 -6.84 15.10 -7.98
C CYS A 155 -8.37 14.99 -7.92
N ARG A 156 -8.88 14.72 -6.72
CA ARG A 156 -10.31 14.78 -6.37
C ARG A 156 -10.50 15.64 -5.14
N THR A 157 -11.66 16.28 -5.04
CA THR A 157 -12.04 17.11 -3.90
C THR A 157 -13.17 16.44 -3.13
N GLN A 158 -13.14 16.50 -1.81
CA GLN A 158 -14.22 16.03 -0.93
C GLN A 158 -14.47 17.05 0.16
N GLN A 159 -15.68 17.59 0.22
CA GLN A 159 -16.06 18.57 1.23
C GLN A 159 -16.50 17.87 2.52
N LEU A 160 -16.03 18.36 3.66
CA LEU A 160 -16.46 17.90 4.97
C LEU A 160 -17.90 18.37 5.27
N ASN A 161 -18.56 17.74 6.23
CA ASN A 161 -19.92 18.10 6.66
C ASN A 161 -20.02 19.48 7.32
N ASP A 162 -18.90 20.08 7.71
CA ASP A 162 -18.87 21.47 8.17
C ASP A 162 -19.21 22.48 7.06
N GLY A 163 -19.24 22.04 5.80
CA GLY A 163 -19.49 22.88 4.62
C GLY A 163 -18.36 23.86 4.30
N ASN A 164 -17.31 23.94 5.12
CA ASN A 164 -16.23 24.90 4.97
C ASN A 164 -14.91 24.24 4.59
N THR A 165 -14.60 23.06 5.11
CA THR A 165 -13.33 22.40 4.83
C THR A 165 -13.45 21.49 3.62
N THR A 166 -12.50 21.58 2.69
CA THR A 166 -12.42 20.68 1.55
C THR A 166 -11.06 19.99 1.51
N GLU A 167 -11.09 18.66 1.43
CA GLU A 167 -9.90 17.83 1.23
C GLU A 167 -9.65 17.61 -0.26
N ILE A 168 -8.38 17.57 -0.64
CA ILE A 168 -7.93 17.30 -2.01
C ILE A 168 -7.07 16.04 -1.98
N ALA A 169 -7.57 14.94 -2.54
CA ALA A 169 -6.85 13.69 -2.69
C ALA A 169 -6.10 13.67 -4.02
N LEU A 170 -4.77 13.57 -3.97
CA LEU A 170 -3.94 13.33 -5.15
C LEU A 170 -3.89 11.82 -5.43
N PHE A 171 -4.15 11.44 -6.67
CA PHE A 171 -4.07 10.05 -7.11
C PHE A 171 -3.26 9.95 -8.40
N TYR A 172 -2.71 8.76 -8.65
CA TYR A 172 -1.93 8.49 -9.85
C TYR A 172 -2.26 7.13 -10.45
N THR A 173 -1.96 7.00 -11.74
CA THR A 173 -1.99 5.73 -12.47
C THR A 173 -0.65 5.53 -13.16
N ASN A 174 -0.04 4.36 -12.99
CA ASN A 174 1.18 4.02 -13.72
C ASN A 174 0.86 3.86 -15.21
N VAL A 175 1.64 4.54 -16.06
CA VAL A 175 1.56 4.48 -17.52
C VAL A 175 2.93 4.09 -18.07
N PRO A 176 3.32 2.80 -17.96
CA PRO A 176 4.57 2.31 -18.52
C PRO A 176 4.50 2.22 -20.04
N LEU A 177 5.55 2.68 -20.70
CA LEU A 177 5.67 2.77 -22.15
C LEU A 177 6.82 1.87 -22.64
N ARG A 178 6.57 1.03 -23.64
CA ARG A 178 7.59 0.20 -24.30
C ARG A 178 7.84 0.65 -25.74
N PRO A 179 9.06 0.60 -26.26
CA PRO A 179 9.31 0.88 -27.67
C PRO A 179 8.57 -0.14 -28.54
N LEU A 180 8.10 0.29 -29.71
CA LEU A 180 7.61 -0.60 -30.75
C LEU A 180 8.78 -1.41 -31.33
N SER A 181 8.56 -2.70 -31.55
CA SER A 181 9.52 -3.54 -32.28
C SER A 181 9.48 -3.22 -33.77
N ASN A 182 10.57 -3.48 -34.49
CA ASN A 182 10.62 -3.29 -35.94
C ASN A 182 9.58 -4.15 -36.69
N ASP A 183 9.17 -5.28 -36.09
CA ASP A 183 8.15 -6.20 -36.64
C ASP A 183 6.70 -5.79 -36.30
N ASP A 184 6.49 -4.75 -35.48
CA ASP A 184 5.15 -4.26 -35.18
C ASP A 184 4.61 -3.50 -36.41
N ASP A 185 3.49 -3.98 -36.98
CA ASP A 185 2.78 -3.30 -38.07
C ASP A 185 2.07 -2.04 -37.53
N ILE A 186 2.71 -0.89 -37.69
CA ILE A 186 2.25 0.42 -37.20
C ILE A 186 0.85 0.76 -37.72
N ASP A 187 0.55 0.36 -38.96
CA ASP A 187 -0.72 0.70 -39.62
C ASP A 187 -1.90 -0.10 -39.05
N ARG A 188 -1.64 -1.18 -38.30
CA ARG A 188 -2.67 -1.93 -37.56
C ARG A 188 -2.95 -1.37 -36.17
N ILE A 189 -2.12 -0.45 -35.68
CA ILE A 189 -2.26 0.10 -34.33
C ILE A 189 -3.32 1.20 -34.33
N LYS A 190 -4.49 0.91 -33.76
CA LYS A 190 -5.60 1.88 -33.63
C LYS A 190 -5.50 2.80 -32.40
N LYS A 191 -4.50 2.57 -31.55
CA LYS A 191 -4.31 3.31 -30.29
C LYS A 191 -3.25 4.40 -30.47
N PRO A 192 -3.34 5.51 -29.71
CA PRO A 192 -2.27 6.51 -29.68
C PRO A 192 -0.94 5.88 -29.23
N LEU A 193 0.14 6.39 -29.81
CA LEU A 193 1.51 6.09 -29.45
C LEU A 193 2.17 7.33 -28.84
N TRP A 194 3.36 7.14 -28.29
CA TRP A 194 4.15 8.20 -27.68
C TRP A 194 5.48 8.36 -28.39
N VAL A 195 5.95 9.59 -28.54
CA VAL A 195 7.24 9.90 -29.13
C VAL A 195 7.89 11.06 -28.40
N TYR A 196 9.22 11.07 -28.31
CA TYR A 196 9.94 12.24 -27.82
C TYR A 196 10.10 13.27 -28.93
N ASP A 197 9.74 14.51 -28.64
CA ASP A 197 10.04 15.62 -29.54
C ASP A 197 11.52 16.04 -29.45
N LYS A 198 11.88 17.10 -30.21
CA LYS A 198 13.23 17.68 -30.22
C LYS A 198 13.71 18.19 -28.86
N ASN A 199 12.79 18.48 -27.94
CA ASN A 199 13.08 18.96 -26.59
C ASN A 199 13.11 17.81 -25.56
N LYS A 200 13.02 16.55 -26.00
CA LYS A 200 12.92 15.35 -25.16
C LYS A 200 11.66 15.34 -24.28
N VAL A 201 10.59 15.97 -24.74
CA VAL A 201 9.27 15.94 -24.10
C VAL A 201 8.41 14.86 -24.77
N LEU A 202 7.66 14.09 -23.99
CA LEU A 202 6.74 13.09 -24.53
C LEU A 202 5.56 13.79 -25.21
N VAL A 203 5.24 13.36 -26.42
CA VAL A 203 4.10 13.83 -27.20
C VAL A 203 3.31 12.63 -27.70
N ARG A 204 1.99 12.73 -27.61
CA ARG A 204 1.08 11.72 -28.15
C ARG A 204 1.02 11.84 -29.67
N TRP A 205 1.03 10.71 -30.37
CA TRP A 205 0.98 10.61 -31.81
C TRP A 205 -0.03 9.56 -32.25
N TYR A 206 -0.83 9.87 -33.28
CA TYR A 206 -1.87 8.97 -33.79
C TYR A 206 -1.45 8.40 -35.15
N PRO A 207 -1.34 7.06 -35.27
CA PRO A 207 -1.15 6.41 -36.57
C PRO A 207 -2.26 6.82 -37.56
N GLY A 208 -1.88 7.16 -38.79
CA GLY A 208 -2.83 7.47 -39.89
C GLY A 208 -3.32 8.93 -40.00
N HIS A 209 -3.21 9.75 -38.95
CA HIS A 209 -3.60 11.16 -39.01
C HIS A 209 -2.44 12.10 -39.38
N GLU A 210 -1.21 11.69 -39.07
CA GLU A 210 0.00 12.50 -39.24
C GLU A 210 1.14 11.68 -39.85
N ARG A 211 2.12 12.36 -40.47
CA ARG A 211 3.34 11.70 -40.94
C ARG A 211 4.09 11.10 -39.75
N LYS A 212 4.56 9.85 -39.90
CA LYS A 212 5.35 9.15 -38.87
C LYS A 212 6.49 10.04 -38.36
N PRO A 213 6.56 10.29 -37.04
CA PRO A 213 7.57 11.16 -36.45
C PRO A 213 8.95 10.51 -36.50
N ARG A 214 10.00 11.34 -36.48
CA ARG A 214 11.37 10.86 -36.36
C ARG A 214 11.65 10.48 -34.91
N GLY A 215 12.04 9.23 -34.66
CA GLY A 215 12.42 8.74 -33.33
C GLY A 215 11.74 7.42 -32.97
N THR A 216 12.08 6.90 -31.79
CA THR A 216 11.47 5.69 -31.24
C THR A 216 10.03 5.97 -30.84
N LEU A 217 9.10 5.19 -31.39
CA LEU A 217 7.71 5.18 -30.99
C LEU A 217 7.53 4.25 -29.79
N PHE A 218 6.75 4.68 -28.81
CA PHE A 218 6.42 3.89 -27.63
C PHE A 218 4.92 3.59 -27.58
N LYS A 219 4.57 2.36 -27.21
CA LYS A 219 3.19 1.93 -26.92
C LYS A 219 3.00 1.73 -25.42
N GLU A 220 1.81 2.07 -24.92
CA GLU A 220 1.41 1.77 -23.54
C GLU A 220 1.37 0.26 -23.30
N ILE A 221 1.74 -0.15 -22.09
CA ILE A 221 1.61 -1.53 -21.63
C ILE A 221 0.29 -1.67 -20.87
N GLY A 222 -0.53 -2.67 -21.22
CA GLY A 222 -1.85 -2.90 -20.62
C GLY A 222 -1.83 -3.18 -19.10
N LYS A 223 -2.91 -2.76 -18.41
CA LYS A 223 -3.08 -2.77 -16.93
C LYS A 223 -3.04 -4.14 -16.24
N SER A 224 -3.17 -5.26 -16.96
CA SER A 224 -3.12 -6.60 -16.35
C SER A 224 -1.73 -6.96 -15.79
N LYS A 225 -0.70 -6.16 -16.11
CA LYS A 225 0.69 -6.39 -15.71
C LYS A 225 1.09 -5.59 -14.47
N ASN A 226 0.64 -6.04 -13.30
CA ASN A 226 1.26 -5.68 -12.03
C ASN A 226 2.56 -6.47 -11.75
N SER A 227 3.05 -7.26 -12.70
CA SER A 227 4.25 -8.11 -12.54
C SER A 227 5.58 -7.37 -12.69
N ARG A 228 5.61 -6.12 -13.21
CA ARG A 228 6.87 -5.36 -13.32
C ARG A 228 7.15 -4.53 -12.08
N LYS A 229 8.41 -4.54 -11.63
CA LYS A 229 8.94 -3.94 -10.40
C LYS A 229 8.22 -2.62 -10.07
N GLN A 230 7.28 -2.69 -9.12
CA GLN A 230 6.65 -1.51 -8.54
C GLN A 230 7.76 -0.55 -8.11
N ARG A 231 7.65 0.74 -8.47
CA ARG A 231 8.60 1.74 -7.97
C ARG A 231 8.61 1.65 -6.44
N PRO A 232 9.78 1.49 -5.80
CA PRO A 232 9.84 1.47 -4.36
C PRO A 232 9.24 2.75 -3.78
N PHE A 233 8.55 2.61 -2.65
CA PHE A 233 8.19 3.79 -1.86
C PHE A 233 9.44 4.57 -1.48
N LEU A 234 10.48 3.90 -0.99
CA LEU A 234 11.80 4.48 -0.70
C LEU A 234 12.91 3.52 -1.13
N ASP A 235 13.97 4.03 -1.76
CA ASP A 235 15.16 3.26 -2.11
C ASP A 235 16.43 4.02 -1.74
N LEU A 236 17.03 3.66 -0.60
CA LEU A 236 18.26 4.25 -0.09
C LEU A 236 19.53 3.59 -0.65
N SER A 237 19.43 2.69 -1.63
CA SER A 237 20.61 1.96 -2.12
C SER A 237 21.61 2.86 -2.85
N THR A 238 21.14 3.89 -3.56
CA THR A 238 21.96 4.94 -4.16
C THR A 238 21.21 6.28 -4.15
N PRO A 239 21.91 7.44 -4.22
CA PRO A 239 21.26 8.75 -4.34
C PRO A 239 20.27 8.80 -5.52
N THR A 240 20.67 8.30 -6.69
CA THR A 240 19.83 8.28 -7.89
C THR A 240 18.55 7.45 -7.69
N ARG A 241 18.63 6.30 -7.00
CA ARG A 241 17.44 5.50 -6.69
C ARG A 241 16.56 6.16 -5.63
N PHE A 242 17.16 6.92 -4.72
CA PHE A 242 16.40 7.68 -3.73
C PHE A 242 15.61 8.82 -4.38
N GLU A 243 16.23 9.59 -5.29
CA GLU A 243 15.55 10.62 -6.10
C GLU A 243 14.39 10.04 -6.92
N GLN A 244 14.51 8.77 -7.31
CA GLN A 244 13.47 8.01 -7.99
C GLN A 244 12.39 7.46 -7.04
N SER A 245 12.44 7.69 -5.73
CA SER A 245 11.43 7.20 -4.79
C SER A 245 10.11 7.98 -4.89
N TRP A 246 8.99 7.34 -4.57
CA TRP A 246 7.65 7.96 -4.71
C TRP A 246 7.52 9.34 -4.03
N PRO A 247 7.93 9.52 -2.76
CA PRO A 247 7.85 10.82 -2.11
C PRO A 247 8.68 11.92 -2.78
N MET A 248 9.85 11.58 -3.34
CA MET A 248 10.72 12.51 -4.04
C MET A 248 10.12 13.02 -5.36
N VAL A 249 9.22 12.23 -5.96
CA VAL A 249 8.49 12.58 -7.18
C VAL A 249 7.24 13.41 -6.85
N LEU A 250 6.50 13.03 -5.81
CA LEU A 250 5.22 13.65 -5.48
C LEU A 250 5.35 14.98 -4.73
N LYS A 251 6.35 15.12 -3.84
CA LYS A 251 6.53 16.35 -3.03
C LYS A 251 6.72 17.61 -3.88
N PRO A 252 7.58 17.62 -4.92
CA PRO A 252 7.72 18.80 -5.79
C PRO A 252 6.44 19.17 -6.53
N VAL A 253 5.64 18.16 -6.94
CA VAL A 253 4.34 18.40 -7.59
C VAL A 253 3.36 19.02 -6.60
N GLN A 254 3.30 18.52 -5.37
CA GLN A 254 2.46 19.07 -4.31
C GLN A 254 2.83 20.53 -4.01
N ASP A 255 4.12 20.83 -3.85
CA ASP A 255 4.60 22.18 -3.55
C ASP A 255 4.29 23.16 -4.70
N ALA A 256 4.53 22.73 -5.94
CA ALA A 256 4.18 23.51 -7.12
C ALA A 256 2.67 23.76 -7.18
N PHE A 257 1.85 22.78 -6.80
CA PHE A 257 0.40 22.92 -6.80
C PHE A 257 -0.09 23.92 -5.75
N ILE A 258 0.42 23.82 -4.52
CA ILE A 258 0.11 24.77 -3.44
C ILE A 258 0.42 26.20 -3.88
N LEU A 259 1.62 26.43 -4.43
CA LEU A 259 2.04 27.75 -4.89
C LEU A 259 1.17 28.27 -6.05
N PHE A 260 0.88 27.42 -7.04
CA PHE A 260 0.07 27.80 -8.19
C PHE A 260 -1.39 28.09 -7.81
N ALA A 261 -1.99 27.29 -6.93
CA ALA A 261 -3.35 27.50 -6.48
C ALA A 261 -3.52 28.82 -5.70
N ARG A 262 -2.50 29.20 -4.93
CA ARG A 262 -2.46 30.48 -4.20
C ARG A 262 -2.53 31.69 -5.13
N ASP A 263 -1.91 31.62 -6.31
CA ASP A 263 -1.98 32.71 -7.31
C ASP A 263 -3.41 32.97 -7.80
N TYR A 264 -4.29 31.97 -7.69
CA TYR A 264 -5.72 32.05 -8.01
C TYR A 264 -6.62 32.08 -6.78
N GLY A 265 -6.08 32.42 -5.60
CA GLY A 265 -6.89 32.66 -4.41
C GLY A 265 -7.26 31.43 -3.59
N PHE A 266 -6.66 30.26 -3.87
CA PHE A 266 -6.87 29.06 -3.08
C PHE A 266 -5.69 28.81 -2.13
N GLU A 267 -5.91 29.00 -0.83
CA GLU A 267 -4.91 28.75 0.21
C GLU A 267 -4.85 27.24 0.56
N LEU A 268 -4.17 26.47 -0.27
CA LEU A 268 -3.97 25.04 -0.05
C LEU A 268 -2.87 24.78 0.98
N SER A 269 -3.07 23.80 1.84
CA SER A 269 -2.04 23.33 2.78
C SER A 269 -1.93 21.81 2.78
N ALA A 270 -0.75 21.29 3.09
CA ALA A 270 -0.55 19.84 3.18
C ALA A 270 -1.29 19.26 4.39
N LYS A 271 -2.06 18.20 4.16
CA LYS A 271 -2.70 17.45 5.25
C LYS A 271 -1.60 16.78 6.07
N THR A 272 -1.49 17.15 7.33
CA THR A 272 -0.50 16.62 8.26
C THR A 272 -1.20 15.90 9.40
N LEU A 273 -0.78 14.66 9.70
CA LEU A 273 -1.26 13.89 10.85
C LEU A 273 -0.34 14.12 12.05
N ASN A 274 -0.92 14.20 13.24
CA ASN A 274 -0.22 14.32 14.52
C ASN A 274 -0.26 12.96 15.23
N LEU A 275 0.73 12.14 14.93
CA LEU A 275 0.73 10.72 15.28
C LEU A 275 1.31 10.42 16.65
N GLN A 276 0.68 9.48 17.33
CA GLN A 276 1.13 8.85 18.56
C GLN A 276 1.36 7.36 18.31
N PRO A 277 2.46 6.78 18.82
CA PRO A 277 2.72 5.36 18.64
C PRO A 277 1.75 4.54 19.51
N LEU A 278 1.26 3.41 18.99
CA LEU A 278 0.58 2.41 19.81
C LEU A 278 1.61 1.44 20.41
N SER A 279 1.32 0.96 21.62
CA SER A 279 2.07 -0.14 22.23
C SER A 279 1.85 -1.40 21.38
N LEU A 280 2.94 -2.05 20.99
CA LEU A 280 2.86 -3.33 20.27
C LEU A 280 2.51 -4.42 21.27
N LYS A 281 1.40 -5.14 21.03
CA LYS A 281 1.05 -6.33 21.80
C LYS A 281 1.66 -7.59 21.18
N THR A 282 1.93 -7.60 19.87
CA THR A 282 2.51 -8.77 19.20
C THR A 282 4.04 -8.75 19.10
N LYS A 283 4.60 -9.97 19.11
CA LYS A 283 5.96 -10.39 19.50
C LYS A 283 7.15 -9.83 18.71
N HIS A 284 6.99 -8.86 17.81
CA HIS A 284 8.07 -8.54 16.86
C HIS A 284 9.33 -7.92 17.50
N LYS A 285 9.27 -7.47 18.77
CA LYS A 285 10.42 -6.93 19.51
C LYS A 285 10.78 -7.62 20.83
N ALA A 286 9.88 -8.40 21.43
CA ALA A 286 10.14 -9.01 22.74
C ALA A 286 11.17 -10.16 22.71
N ASN A 287 11.38 -10.84 21.56
CA ASN A 287 12.34 -11.94 21.46
C ASN A 287 13.22 -11.85 20.19
N LYS A 288 14.42 -11.27 20.33
CA LYS A 288 15.52 -11.45 19.36
C LYS A 288 16.06 -12.89 19.32
N ALA A 289 15.61 -13.76 20.23
CA ALA A 289 15.98 -15.17 20.28
C ALA A 289 15.05 -16.00 19.37
N LYS A 290 15.45 -16.15 18.09
CA LYS A 290 14.80 -16.96 17.04
C LYS A 290 13.38 -16.48 16.71
N SER A 291 13.08 -16.28 15.42
CA SER A 291 11.70 -16.02 15.00
C SER A 291 10.84 -17.24 15.36
N SER A 292 10.17 -17.20 16.51
CA SER A 292 9.28 -18.27 16.94
C SER A 292 8.07 -18.28 16.03
N PHE A 293 7.97 -19.34 15.25
CA PHE A 293 6.84 -19.70 14.41
C PHE A 293 5.84 -20.38 15.37
N PRO A 294 4.59 -19.93 15.57
CA PRO A 294 3.97 -18.62 15.36
C PRO A 294 2.92 -18.21 16.45
N SER A 295 2.14 -17.15 16.19
CA SER A 295 0.91 -16.71 16.88
C SER A 295 -0.30 -17.69 16.80
N ILE A 296 -0.19 -18.73 15.96
CA ILE A 296 -1.18 -19.80 15.76
C ILE A 296 -0.45 -21.12 16.00
N GLU A 297 -0.98 -22.03 16.81
CA GLU A 297 -0.33 -23.33 17.01
C GLU A 297 -0.39 -24.19 15.74
N ILE A 298 0.77 -24.60 15.22
CA ILE A 298 0.89 -25.48 14.06
C ILE A 298 1.55 -26.76 14.53
N SER A 299 0.82 -27.87 14.51
CA SER A 299 1.33 -29.17 14.95
C SER A 299 0.61 -30.35 14.30
N GLY A 300 1.28 -31.50 14.27
CA GLY A 300 0.70 -32.77 13.82
C GLY A 300 0.75 -32.98 12.30
N GLU A 301 -0.10 -33.86 11.79
CA GLU A 301 0.00 -34.37 10.43
C GLU A 301 -0.63 -33.47 9.37
N ILE A 302 0.06 -33.34 8.23
CA ILE A 302 -0.41 -32.64 7.03
C ILE A 302 -0.31 -33.61 5.85
N LYS A 303 -1.45 -33.87 5.21
CA LYS A 303 -1.54 -34.67 3.99
C LYS A 303 -1.00 -33.87 2.81
N VAL A 304 -0.19 -34.49 1.97
CA VAL A 304 0.46 -33.84 0.83
C VAL A 304 0.05 -34.55 -0.46
N ILE A 305 -0.30 -33.77 -1.48
CA ILE A 305 -0.53 -34.27 -2.84
C ILE A 305 0.47 -33.59 -3.77
N ASP A 306 1.29 -34.38 -4.46
CA ASP A 306 2.23 -33.85 -5.45
C ASP A 306 1.56 -33.70 -6.82
N LEU A 307 1.32 -32.46 -7.21
CA LEU A 307 0.83 -32.10 -8.54
C LEU A 307 1.88 -31.31 -9.33
N ARG A 308 3.17 -31.54 -9.12
CA ARG A 308 4.20 -30.91 -9.97
C ARG A 308 4.27 -31.56 -11.35
N VAL A 309 4.78 -30.82 -12.33
CA VAL A 309 5.16 -31.35 -13.65
C VAL A 309 6.55 -31.97 -13.59
N ASN A 310 7.46 -31.36 -12.83
CA ASN A 310 8.81 -31.88 -12.61
C ASN A 310 8.77 -33.21 -11.86
N THR A 311 9.29 -34.25 -12.50
CA THR A 311 9.52 -35.58 -11.90
C THR A 311 11.00 -35.86 -11.64
N VAL A 312 11.89 -34.89 -11.89
CA VAL A 312 13.35 -35.05 -11.72
C VAL A 312 13.73 -35.01 -10.25
N VAL A 313 13.10 -34.12 -9.47
CA VAL A 313 13.27 -34.04 -8.01
C VAL A 313 12.15 -34.81 -7.34
N ALA A 314 12.52 -35.82 -6.54
CA ALA A 314 11.55 -36.65 -5.84
C ALA A 314 10.77 -35.82 -4.81
N CYS A 315 9.50 -36.19 -4.56
CA CYS A 315 8.65 -35.45 -3.62
C CYS A 315 9.22 -35.49 -2.20
N GLU A 316 9.76 -36.64 -1.83
CA GLU A 316 10.38 -36.93 -0.54
C GLU A 316 11.54 -35.97 -0.25
N GLU A 317 12.36 -35.66 -1.26
CA GLU A 317 13.48 -34.71 -1.11
C GLU A 317 12.99 -33.30 -0.75
N ILE A 318 11.84 -32.87 -1.30
CA ILE A 318 11.23 -31.58 -0.98
C ILE A 318 10.60 -31.61 0.41
N LEU A 319 9.95 -32.71 0.78
CA LEU A 319 9.35 -32.87 2.11
C LEU A 319 10.41 -32.93 3.21
N ASP A 320 11.55 -33.57 2.96
CA ASP A 320 12.70 -33.55 3.87
C ASP A 320 13.30 -32.15 4.01
N LEU A 321 13.41 -31.41 2.91
CA LEU A 321 13.79 -30.00 2.95
C LEU A 321 12.80 -29.18 3.79
N PHE A 322 11.49 -29.36 3.60
CA PHE A 322 10.45 -28.68 4.37
C PHE A 322 10.53 -29.04 5.86
N LYS A 323 10.68 -30.33 6.18
CA LYS A 323 10.85 -30.81 7.55
C LYS A 323 12.05 -30.16 8.23
N SER A 324 13.20 -30.11 7.55
CA SER A 324 14.41 -29.46 8.05
C SER A 324 14.19 -27.95 8.29
N LEU A 325 13.56 -27.26 7.35
CA LEU A 325 13.31 -25.81 7.45
C LEU A 325 12.33 -25.46 8.57
N ILE A 326 11.25 -26.23 8.74
CA ILE A 326 10.26 -26.02 9.80
C ILE A 326 10.84 -26.37 11.18
N ALA A 327 11.63 -27.45 11.29
CA ALA A 327 12.27 -27.83 12.55
C ALA A 327 13.20 -26.72 13.08
N GLN A 328 13.87 -25.98 12.19
CA GLN A 328 14.68 -24.79 12.58
C GLN A 328 13.85 -23.69 13.26
N LYS A 329 12.53 -23.70 13.06
CA LYS A 329 11.56 -22.75 13.63
C LYS A 329 10.87 -23.27 14.89
N GLY A 330 11.16 -24.51 15.31
CA GLY A 330 10.58 -25.12 16.51
C GLY A 330 9.15 -25.61 16.33
N VAL A 331 8.76 -25.97 15.11
CA VAL A 331 7.41 -26.45 14.78
C VAL A 331 7.47 -27.93 14.44
N ASP A 332 6.53 -28.69 14.98
CA ASP A 332 6.50 -30.14 14.88
C ASP A 332 5.35 -30.58 13.97
N VAL A 333 5.68 -30.83 12.71
CA VAL A 333 4.74 -31.23 11.66
C VAL A 333 5.26 -32.50 10.99
N SER A 334 4.37 -33.47 10.80
CA SER A 334 4.62 -34.63 9.95
C SER A 334 3.94 -34.46 8.59
N TRP A 335 4.59 -34.96 7.55
CA TRP A 335 4.07 -34.96 6.18
C TRP A 335 3.61 -36.36 5.82
N ASP A 336 2.34 -36.50 5.43
CA ASP A 336 1.76 -37.74 4.93
C ASP A 336 1.58 -37.61 3.42
N LEU A 337 2.46 -38.22 2.63
CA LEU A 337 2.39 -38.15 1.17
C LEU A 337 1.31 -39.13 0.68
N LEU A 338 0.29 -38.59 0.02
CA LEU A 338 -0.76 -39.38 -0.60
C LEU A 338 -0.33 -39.80 -2.01
N ASP A 339 0.35 -40.94 -2.08
CA ASP A 339 0.95 -41.46 -3.31
C ASP A 339 -0.07 -41.78 -4.42
N GLY A 340 0.33 -41.50 -5.67
CA GLY A 340 -0.40 -41.92 -6.87
C GLY A 340 -1.71 -41.20 -7.13
N ILE A 341 -2.00 -40.11 -6.41
CA ILE A 341 -3.23 -39.33 -6.58
C ILE A 341 -3.10 -38.38 -7.76
N ALA A 342 -3.79 -38.70 -8.85
CA ALA A 342 -3.99 -37.76 -9.95
C ALA A 342 -5.14 -36.79 -9.61
N ALA A 343 -5.14 -35.63 -10.27
CA ALA A 343 -6.16 -34.61 -10.03
C ALA A 343 -7.61 -35.09 -10.30
N ASN A 344 -7.77 -36.07 -11.19
CA ASN A 344 -9.06 -36.68 -11.52
C ASN A 344 -9.56 -37.65 -10.43
N ASP A 345 -8.74 -38.01 -9.44
CA ASP A 345 -9.06 -38.98 -8.38
C ASP A 345 -9.44 -38.33 -7.05
N PHE A 346 -9.49 -36.99 -6.97
CA PHE A 346 -9.80 -36.26 -5.73
C PHE A 346 -11.13 -36.65 -5.08
N GLU A 347 -12.15 -37.01 -5.86
CA GLU A 347 -13.43 -37.49 -5.35
C GLU A 347 -13.34 -38.84 -4.63
N ARG A 348 -12.32 -39.64 -4.92
CA ARG A 348 -12.12 -40.98 -4.35
C ARG A 348 -11.36 -40.95 -3.02
N ILE A 349 -10.74 -39.81 -2.69
CA ILE A 349 -9.99 -39.64 -1.44
C ILE A 349 -10.97 -39.49 -0.28
N LYS A 350 -10.81 -40.30 0.77
CA LYS A 350 -11.54 -40.08 2.02
C LYS A 350 -10.84 -38.97 2.81
N LEU A 351 -11.48 -37.81 2.87
CA LEU A 351 -11.01 -36.64 3.60
C LEU A 351 -12.06 -36.22 4.61
N GLU A 352 -11.60 -35.88 5.81
CA GLU A 352 -12.40 -35.33 6.90
C GLU A 352 -12.27 -33.80 6.96
N ARG A 353 -13.23 -33.14 7.61
CA ARG A 353 -13.20 -31.68 7.81
C ARG A 353 -11.99 -31.22 8.63
N SER A 354 -11.48 -32.10 9.49
CA SER A 354 -10.30 -31.92 10.33
C SER A 354 -8.98 -32.02 9.55
N ASP A 355 -9.00 -32.57 8.33
CA ASP A 355 -7.80 -32.79 7.52
C ASP A 355 -7.20 -31.48 7.01
N ARG A 356 -5.87 -31.48 6.90
CA ARG A 356 -5.06 -30.42 6.30
C ARG A 356 -4.35 -30.98 5.08
N VAL A 357 -4.64 -30.44 3.91
CA VAL A 357 -4.11 -30.91 2.63
C VAL A 357 -3.27 -29.82 1.98
N LEU A 358 -1.99 -30.11 1.80
CA LEU A 358 -1.04 -29.28 1.08
C LEU A 358 -0.83 -29.83 -0.33
N ILE A 359 -1.08 -29.00 -1.34
CA ILE A 359 -0.82 -29.33 -2.75
C ILE A 359 0.53 -28.74 -3.16
N LEU A 360 1.45 -29.60 -3.61
CA LEU A 360 2.71 -29.15 -4.22
C LEU A 360 2.50 -28.85 -5.70
N LEU A 361 2.99 -27.70 -6.13
CA LEU A 361 2.94 -27.20 -7.50
C LEU A 361 4.32 -26.67 -7.90
N ASP A 362 4.60 -26.58 -9.20
CA ASP A 362 5.83 -26.02 -9.76
C ASP A 362 5.56 -25.02 -10.89
N GLN A 363 4.35 -24.45 -10.86
CA GLN A 363 3.87 -23.43 -11.77
C GLN A 363 3.15 -22.29 -11.04
N GLU A 364 3.16 -21.10 -11.63
CA GLU A 364 2.27 -20.01 -11.23
C GLU A 364 0.84 -20.17 -11.80
N LYS A 365 -0.14 -19.59 -11.10
CA LYS A 365 -1.53 -19.54 -11.54
C LYS A 365 -1.65 -18.76 -12.86
N GLY A 366 -2.37 -19.30 -13.84
CA GLY A 366 -2.63 -18.68 -15.15
C GLY A 366 -1.69 -19.10 -16.29
N ILE A 367 -0.80 -20.08 -16.07
CA ILE A 367 -0.03 -20.75 -17.14
C ILE A 367 -0.97 -21.69 -17.94
N GLU A 368 -0.64 -22.01 -19.19
CA GLU A 368 -1.42 -22.91 -20.05
C GLU A 368 -1.82 -24.24 -19.34
N ASP A 369 -0.90 -24.84 -18.60
CA ASP A 369 -1.10 -26.05 -17.77
C ASP A 369 -1.34 -25.74 -16.27
N ASP A 370 -2.14 -24.71 -15.98
CA ASP A 370 -2.49 -24.33 -14.60
C ASP A 370 -3.27 -25.45 -13.88
N ARG A 371 -2.67 -26.03 -12.84
CA ARG A 371 -3.27 -27.08 -12.02
C ARG A 371 -4.10 -26.56 -10.83
N TYR A 372 -4.10 -25.27 -10.53
CA TYR A 372 -4.90 -24.70 -9.44
C TYR A 372 -6.42 -24.98 -9.61
N PRO A 373 -7.03 -24.82 -10.80
CA PRO A 373 -8.44 -25.15 -11.02
C PRO A 373 -8.80 -26.62 -10.73
N LEU A 374 -7.86 -27.55 -10.88
CA LEU A 374 -8.11 -28.98 -10.69
C LEU A 374 -8.41 -29.34 -9.23
N THR A 375 -7.90 -28.54 -8.30
CA THR A 375 -8.08 -28.76 -6.84
C THR A 375 -9.37 -28.18 -6.28
N LYS A 376 -10.22 -27.58 -7.13
CA LYS A 376 -11.50 -26.99 -6.70
C LYS A 376 -12.45 -28.01 -6.06
N SER A 377 -12.37 -29.28 -6.44
CA SER A 377 -13.19 -30.34 -5.85
C SER A 377 -12.87 -30.64 -4.37
N LEU A 378 -11.69 -30.26 -3.89
CA LEU A 378 -11.30 -30.43 -2.49
C LEU A 378 -11.82 -29.31 -1.59
N VAL A 379 -12.23 -28.19 -2.21
CA VAL A 379 -12.70 -26.99 -1.51
C VAL A 379 -14.00 -27.30 -0.77
N GLY A 380 -14.07 -26.92 0.51
CA GLY A 380 -15.22 -27.17 1.39
C GLY A 380 -15.26 -28.56 2.02
N ARG A 381 -14.47 -29.53 1.51
CA ARG A 381 -14.34 -30.88 2.11
C ARG A 381 -13.35 -30.90 3.28
N CYS A 382 -12.24 -30.18 3.13
CA CYS A 382 -11.18 -30.05 4.14
C CYS A 382 -10.39 -28.74 3.94
N ALA A 383 -9.43 -28.47 4.82
CA ALA A 383 -8.54 -27.33 4.68
C ALA A 383 -7.50 -27.61 3.58
N VAL A 384 -7.56 -26.87 2.47
CA VAL A 384 -6.67 -27.06 1.32
C VAL A 384 -5.88 -25.78 1.03
N GLN A 385 -4.59 -25.95 0.74
CA GLN A 385 -3.71 -24.87 0.31
C GLN A 385 -2.62 -25.36 -0.65
N HIS A 386 -2.15 -24.47 -1.52
CA HIS A 386 -1.08 -24.75 -2.49
C HIS A 386 0.24 -24.10 -2.12
N ILE A 387 1.34 -24.73 -2.53
CA ILE A 387 2.67 -24.12 -2.52
C ILE A 387 3.38 -24.37 -3.85
N ASN A 388 3.82 -23.30 -4.51
CA ASN A 388 4.70 -23.39 -5.67
C ASN A 388 6.16 -23.50 -5.19
N VAL A 389 6.82 -24.60 -5.57
CA VAL A 389 8.20 -24.96 -5.19
C VAL A 389 9.21 -24.76 -6.33
N ASN A 390 8.79 -24.26 -7.48
CA ASN A 390 9.70 -24.01 -8.60
C ASN A 390 10.75 -22.95 -8.20
N PRO A 391 12.05 -23.24 -8.26
CA PRO A 391 13.09 -22.31 -7.84
C PRO A 391 13.10 -21.03 -8.68
N HIS A 392 12.66 -21.09 -9.94
CA HIS A 392 12.59 -19.94 -10.82
C HIS A 392 11.57 -18.90 -10.35
N ASP A 393 10.43 -19.33 -9.79
CA ASP A 393 9.36 -18.47 -9.25
C ASP A 393 9.59 -18.10 -7.77
N VAL A 394 10.26 -18.97 -7.02
CA VAL A 394 10.55 -18.72 -5.60
C VAL A 394 11.63 -17.65 -5.44
N THR A 395 12.61 -17.60 -6.34
CA THR A 395 13.79 -16.73 -6.21
C THR A 395 13.90 -15.62 -7.25
N GLY A 396 13.07 -15.60 -8.30
CA GLY A 396 13.15 -14.60 -9.35
C GLY A 396 11.89 -14.49 -10.22
N ASP A 397 12.04 -13.80 -11.35
CA ASP A 397 10.98 -13.65 -12.36
C ASP A 397 11.29 -14.59 -13.55
N PRO A 398 10.46 -15.61 -13.82
CA PRO A 398 10.65 -16.54 -14.92
C PRO A 398 10.49 -15.89 -16.30
N VAL A 399 9.76 -14.78 -16.42
CA VAL A 399 9.61 -14.03 -17.67
C VAL A 399 10.88 -13.24 -17.97
N GLU A 400 11.50 -12.60 -16.98
CA GLU A 400 12.81 -11.92 -17.15
C GLU A 400 13.91 -12.91 -17.59
N LYS A 401 13.80 -14.18 -17.18
CA LYS A 401 14.73 -15.26 -17.54
C LYS A 401 14.43 -15.93 -18.89
N GLY A 402 13.35 -15.54 -19.58
CA GLY A 402 12.93 -16.14 -20.84
C GLY A 402 12.37 -17.56 -20.72
N LEU A 403 11.95 -17.97 -19.52
CA LEU A 403 11.37 -19.30 -19.25
C LEU A 403 9.86 -19.34 -19.55
N LEU A 404 9.18 -18.20 -19.37
CA LEU A 404 7.77 -18.02 -19.70
C LEU A 404 7.61 -16.89 -20.74
N ILE A 405 6.66 -17.08 -21.66
CA ILE A 405 6.31 -16.14 -22.72
C ILE A 405 4.86 -15.70 -22.52
N GLU A 406 4.60 -14.40 -22.67
CA GLU A 406 3.25 -13.84 -22.58
C GLU A 406 2.48 -14.00 -23.90
N SER A 407 1.18 -14.28 -23.81
CA SER A 407 0.22 -14.20 -24.93
C SER A 407 0.35 -12.87 -25.69
N LYS A 408 0.34 -12.93 -27.04
CA LYS A 408 0.37 -11.76 -27.94
C LYS A 408 -1.02 -11.19 -28.28
N ARG A 409 -2.12 -11.80 -27.82
CA ARG A 409 -3.49 -11.36 -28.14
C ARG A 409 -3.94 -10.23 -27.21
N ASP A 410 -4.42 -9.14 -27.78
CA ASP A 410 -4.80 -7.90 -27.06
C ASP A 410 -6.20 -7.99 -26.41
N ASP A 411 -6.96 -9.05 -26.71
CA ASP A 411 -8.39 -9.22 -26.47
C ASP A 411 -8.75 -10.22 -25.35
N ASP A 412 -7.78 -10.88 -24.71
CA ASP A 412 -8.00 -11.89 -23.66
C ASP A 412 -7.11 -11.63 -22.41
N PRO A 413 -7.43 -12.14 -21.20
CA PRO A 413 -6.50 -12.12 -20.08
C PRO A 413 -5.19 -12.77 -20.50
N ILE A 414 -4.06 -12.12 -20.21
CA ILE A 414 -2.74 -12.60 -20.63
C ILE A 414 -2.50 -13.99 -20.02
N LYS A 415 -2.53 -15.03 -20.86
CA LYS A 415 -2.03 -16.36 -20.52
C LYS A 415 -0.51 -16.40 -20.64
N LEU A 416 0.13 -17.09 -19.70
CA LEU A 416 1.57 -17.38 -19.76
C LEU A 416 1.77 -18.75 -20.41
N TYR A 417 2.73 -18.83 -21.31
CA TYR A 417 3.13 -20.04 -22.01
C TYR A 417 4.55 -20.40 -21.59
N VAL A 418 4.83 -21.68 -21.52
CA VAL A 418 6.20 -22.15 -21.31
C VAL A 418 7.01 -21.90 -22.59
N ALA A 419 8.20 -21.31 -22.45
CA ALA A 419 9.11 -21.16 -23.58
C ALA A 419 9.57 -22.54 -24.05
N SER A 420 9.47 -22.82 -25.35
CA SER A 420 9.75 -24.14 -25.94
C SER A 420 11.15 -24.67 -25.63
N GLU A 421 12.13 -23.79 -25.41
CA GLU A 421 13.52 -24.13 -25.08
C GLU A 421 13.94 -23.71 -23.66
N GLY A 422 13.03 -23.15 -22.86
CA GLY A 422 13.37 -22.50 -21.59
C GLY A 422 13.62 -23.47 -20.44
N GLY A 423 13.06 -24.68 -20.46
CA GLY A 423 13.26 -25.65 -19.38
C GLY A 423 12.63 -25.25 -18.04
N TYR A 424 11.47 -24.57 -18.07
CA TYR A 424 10.79 -24.07 -16.86
C TYR A 424 10.50 -25.17 -15.81
N TYR A 425 10.15 -26.38 -16.27
CA TYR A 425 9.89 -27.54 -15.42
C TYR A 425 11.10 -28.46 -15.22
N THR A 426 12.27 -28.14 -15.78
CA THR A 426 13.44 -29.04 -15.76
C THR A 426 14.52 -28.56 -14.78
N TYR A 427 14.15 -28.35 -13.52
CA TYR A 427 15.08 -28.01 -12.43
C TYR A 427 15.49 -29.24 -11.61
N ASN A 428 16.61 -29.14 -10.89
CA ASN A 428 17.17 -30.19 -10.03
C ASN A 428 17.24 -29.75 -8.55
N PHE A 429 17.66 -30.66 -7.67
CA PHE A 429 17.72 -30.41 -6.22
C PHE A 429 18.72 -29.31 -5.83
N ASP A 430 19.83 -29.15 -6.56
CA ASP A 430 20.85 -28.13 -6.26
C ASP A 430 20.28 -26.71 -6.25
N LEU A 431 19.29 -26.44 -7.12
CA LEU A 431 18.60 -25.15 -7.17
C LEU A 431 17.70 -24.91 -5.95
N LEU A 432 17.19 -25.98 -5.33
CA LEU A 432 16.41 -25.96 -4.09
C LEU A 432 17.33 -25.86 -2.85
N ASP A 433 18.58 -26.31 -2.93
CA ASP A 433 19.49 -26.31 -1.78
C ASP A 433 20.17 -24.95 -1.52
N THR A 434 19.92 -23.95 -2.38
CA THR A 434 20.52 -22.61 -2.24
C THR A 434 19.98 -21.84 -1.02
N LYS A 435 20.83 -21.01 -0.42
CA LYS A 435 20.45 -20.13 0.70
C LYS A 435 19.26 -19.21 0.34
N ALA A 436 19.28 -18.63 -0.86
CA ALA A 436 18.24 -17.71 -1.32
C ALA A 436 16.88 -18.43 -1.45
N TYR A 437 16.87 -19.64 -2.00
CA TYR A 437 15.66 -20.45 -2.08
C TYR A 437 15.14 -20.82 -0.69
N LYS A 438 16.00 -21.38 0.18
CA LYS A 438 15.64 -21.77 1.55
C LYS A 438 15.04 -20.61 2.35
N GLU A 439 15.63 -19.42 2.26
CA GLU A 439 15.12 -18.20 2.93
C GLU A 439 13.76 -17.72 2.39
N ALA A 440 13.46 -17.98 1.13
CA ALA A 440 12.20 -17.61 0.50
C ALA A 440 11.10 -18.66 0.74
N ILE A 441 11.42 -19.96 0.57
CA ILE A 441 10.45 -21.04 0.68
C ILE A 441 9.97 -21.24 2.13
N ILE A 442 10.85 -21.08 3.13
CA ILE A 442 10.46 -21.19 4.55
C ILE A 442 9.40 -20.14 4.93
N ARG A 443 9.45 -18.95 4.33
CA ARG A 443 8.44 -17.89 4.54
C ARG A 443 7.13 -18.24 3.85
N LYS A 444 7.18 -18.79 2.62
CA LYS A 444 5.99 -19.26 1.91
C LYS A 444 5.32 -20.39 2.69
N LEU A 445 6.12 -21.32 3.22
CA LEU A 445 5.67 -22.44 4.02
C LEU A 445 4.97 -21.98 5.30
N GLU A 446 5.56 -21.03 6.04
CA GLU A 446 4.92 -20.40 7.20
C GLU A 446 3.52 -19.86 6.88
N VAL A 447 3.40 -19.10 5.80
CA VAL A 447 2.14 -18.50 5.36
C VAL A 447 1.12 -19.58 5.01
N VAL A 448 1.53 -20.59 4.24
CA VAL A 448 0.66 -21.68 3.79
C VAL A 448 0.14 -22.51 4.97
N LEU A 449 0.98 -22.82 5.95
CA LEU A 449 0.58 -23.58 7.11
C LEU A 449 -0.36 -22.81 8.02
N LYS A 450 -0.12 -21.52 8.27
CA LYS A 450 -1.06 -20.66 8.99
C LYS A 450 -2.42 -20.55 8.26
N GLU A 451 -2.40 -20.42 6.93
CA GLU A 451 -3.63 -20.40 6.11
C GLU A 451 -4.40 -21.72 6.21
N LEU A 452 -3.71 -22.87 6.27
CA LEU A 452 -4.34 -24.17 6.49
C LEU A 452 -5.02 -24.25 7.85
N GLU A 453 -4.37 -23.82 8.94
CA GLU A 453 -4.98 -23.82 10.28
C GLU A 453 -6.22 -22.92 10.35
N ILE A 454 -6.19 -21.76 9.70
CA ILE A 454 -7.34 -20.86 9.62
C ILE A 454 -8.48 -21.48 8.82
N LYS A 455 -8.19 -22.08 7.66
CA LYS A 455 -9.21 -22.79 6.87
C LYS A 455 -9.81 -23.94 7.66
N ARG A 456 -8.98 -24.68 8.40
CA ARG A 456 -9.44 -25.76 9.28
C ARG A 456 -10.35 -25.21 10.37
N LEU A 457 -9.98 -24.13 11.08
CA LEU A 457 -10.85 -23.46 12.05
C LEU A 457 -12.24 -23.16 11.46
N LEU A 458 -12.31 -22.71 10.21
CA LEU A 458 -13.56 -22.36 9.56
C LEU A 458 -14.41 -23.56 9.09
N ILE A 459 -13.82 -24.73 8.85
CA ILE A 459 -14.51 -25.94 8.33
C ILE A 459 -14.80 -26.96 9.45
N ASP A 460 -13.82 -27.20 10.31
CA ASP A 460 -13.85 -28.18 11.40
C ASP A 460 -14.64 -27.60 12.57
N SER A 461 -15.86 -28.10 12.83
CA SER A 461 -16.79 -27.57 13.85
C SER A 461 -16.26 -27.65 15.27
N ASP A 462 -15.31 -28.56 15.51
CA ASP A 462 -14.90 -28.94 16.87
C ASP A 462 -13.73 -28.08 17.38
N ARG A 463 -13.26 -27.11 16.57
CA ARG A 463 -12.09 -26.28 16.89
C ARG A 463 -12.41 -24.90 17.45
N PRO A 464 -12.20 -24.62 18.73
CA PRO A 464 -12.47 -23.29 19.26
C PRO A 464 -11.52 -22.19 18.74
N VAL A 465 -12.04 -20.96 18.59
CA VAL A 465 -11.25 -19.76 18.29
C VAL A 465 -10.21 -19.52 19.38
N SER A 466 -10.56 -19.72 20.65
CA SER A 466 -9.64 -19.55 21.78
C SER A 466 -8.44 -20.49 21.75
N GLN A 467 -8.55 -21.66 21.11
CA GLN A 467 -7.43 -22.59 20.92
C GLN A 467 -6.57 -22.22 19.72
N VAL A 468 -7.17 -21.90 18.57
CA VAL A 468 -6.41 -21.62 17.34
C VAL A 468 -5.82 -20.21 17.35
N LEU A 469 -6.55 -19.23 17.89
CA LEU A 469 -6.22 -17.80 17.92
C LEU A 469 -6.19 -17.26 19.36
N PRO A 470 -5.38 -17.83 20.27
CA PRO A 470 -5.42 -17.51 21.71
C PRO A 470 -5.11 -16.05 22.03
N LEU A 471 -4.31 -15.39 21.18
CA LEU A 471 -3.95 -13.98 21.34
C LEU A 471 -5.10 -13.03 20.99
N GLN A 472 -6.09 -13.47 20.22
CA GLN A 472 -7.22 -12.65 19.77
C GLN A 472 -8.54 -13.06 20.40
N ARG A 473 -8.57 -14.05 21.29
CA ARG A 473 -9.80 -14.45 22.02
C ARG A 473 -10.49 -13.29 22.76
N ALA A 474 -9.73 -12.29 23.17
CA ALA A 474 -10.25 -11.12 23.90
C ALA A 474 -10.98 -10.12 22.97
N CYS A 475 -10.68 -10.10 21.68
CA CYS A 475 -11.34 -9.22 20.70
C CYS A 475 -12.27 -9.97 19.74
N LEU A 476 -12.06 -11.28 19.52
CA LEU A 476 -12.94 -12.15 18.74
C LEU A 476 -13.84 -12.96 19.68
N ASN A 477 -14.95 -12.37 20.10
CA ASN A 477 -15.96 -12.97 20.97
C ASN A 477 -17.35 -12.41 20.65
N GLU A 478 -18.35 -12.83 21.42
CA GLU A 478 -19.76 -12.43 21.27
C GLU A 478 -20.01 -10.92 21.51
N SER A 479 -19.09 -10.25 22.22
CA SER A 479 -19.15 -8.81 22.48
C SER A 479 -18.54 -7.95 21.37
N THR A 480 -18.10 -8.56 20.27
CA THR A 480 -17.56 -7.85 19.10
C THR A 480 -18.24 -8.33 17.82
N ILE A 481 -18.71 -7.39 17.01
CA ILE A 481 -19.12 -7.63 15.62
C ILE A 481 -18.21 -6.83 14.69
N VAL A 482 -17.74 -7.47 13.62
CA VAL A 482 -17.02 -6.79 12.54
C VAL A 482 -17.76 -7.03 11.23
N ILE A 483 -18.25 -5.96 10.60
CA ILE A 483 -18.85 -6.01 9.27
C ILE A 483 -17.80 -5.54 8.27
N THR A 484 -17.35 -6.39 7.36
CA THR A 484 -16.37 -6.01 6.33
C THR A 484 -16.41 -6.97 5.13
N ASP A 485 -15.89 -6.56 3.98
CA ASP A 485 -15.89 -7.36 2.74
C ASP A 485 -17.28 -7.95 2.39
N GLY A 486 -18.37 -7.27 2.78
CA GLY A 486 -19.76 -7.69 2.55
C GLY A 486 -20.26 -8.83 3.46
N TYR A 487 -19.64 -9.02 4.62
CA TYR A 487 -20.04 -10.03 5.61
C TYR A 487 -20.05 -9.41 7.01
N LEU A 488 -21.02 -9.82 7.83
CA LEU A 488 -20.95 -9.73 9.28
C LEU A 488 -20.14 -10.92 9.80
N PHE A 489 -19.19 -10.64 10.69
CA PHE A 489 -18.45 -11.63 11.45
C PHE A 489 -18.63 -11.40 12.95
N THR A 490 -18.85 -12.48 13.68
CA THR A 490 -18.75 -12.52 15.14
C THR A 490 -18.28 -13.91 15.58
N VAL A 491 -18.16 -14.12 16.88
CA VAL A 491 -17.88 -15.44 17.46
C VAL A 491 -19.06 -15.78 18.36
N SER A 492 -19.58 -17.00 18.27
CA SER A 492 -20.58 -17.53 19.21
C SER A 492 -20.18 -18.93 19.63
N ASN A 493 -20.30 -19.26 20.92
CA ASN A 493 -19.83 -20.53 21.48
C ASN A 493 -18.38 -20.86 21.09
N ASP A 494 -17.51 -19.83 21.11
CA ASP A 494 -16.09 -19.93 20.72
C ASP A 494 -15.87 -20.40 19.26
N ARG A 495 -16.85 -20.17 18.38
CA ARG A 495 -16.82 -20.53 16.96
C ARG A 495 -17.07 -19.32 16.06
N PRO A 496 -16.40 -19.22 14.89
CA PRO A 496 -16.66 -18.14 13.94
C PRO A 496 -18.08 -18.22 13.36
N VAL A 497 -18.77 -17.10 13.33
CA VAL A 497 -20.07 -16.92 12.67
C VAL A 497 -19.88 -15.92 11.53
N LEU A 498 -20.29 -16.30 10.32
CA LEU A 498 -20.20 -15.46 9.12
C LEU A 498 -21.55 -15.40 8.41
N ILE A 499 -22.07 -14.18 8.23
CA ILE A 499 -23.36 -13.92 7.60
C ILE A 499 -23.15 -12.92 6.46
N PRO A 500 -23.62 -13.20 5.24
CA PRO A 500 -23.61 -12.21 4.17
C PRO A 500 -24.33 -10.92 4.59
N PHE A 501 -23.66 -9.78 4.47
CA PHE A 501 -24.23 -8.47 4.76
C PHE A 501 -24.76 -7.85 3.46
N ASP A 502 -26.05 -8.11 3.17
CA ASP A 502 -26.76 -7.52 2.03
C ASP A 502 -28.02 -6.77 2.51
N PRO A 503 -27.95 -5.43 2.62
CA PRO A 503 -29.10 -4.61 3.00
C PRO A 503 -30.27 -4.64 2.00
N THR A 504 -30.08 -5.24 0.81
CA THR A 504 -31.11 -5.34 -0.23
C THR A 504 -31.89 -6.66 -0.18
N ASP A 505 -31.48 -7.59 0.67
CA ASP A 505 -32.13 -8.90 0.88
C ASP A 505 -32.75 -8.97 2.27
N SER A 506 -34.09 -8.94 2.32
CA SER A 506 -34.84 -8.97 3.59
C SER A 506 -34.53 -10.19 4.46
N GLY A 507 -34.22 -11.35 3.85
CA GLY A 507 -33.88 -12.56 4.59
C GLY A 507 -32.51 -12.46 5.26
N MET A 508 -31.53 -11.88 4.57
CA MET A 508 -30.20 -11.62 5.15
C MET A 508 -30.24 -10.49 6.18
N THR A 509 -31.05 -9.45 5.95
CA THR A 509 -31.30 -8.38 6.94
C THR A 509 -31.85 -8.93 8.24
N LEU A 510 -32.85 -9.82 8.19
CA LEU A 510 -33.46 -10.40 9.39
C LEU A 510 -32.43 -11.20 10.21
N LYS A 511 -31.63 -12.06 9.55
CA LYS A 511 -30.56 -12.83 10.21
C LYS A 511 -29.46 -11.94 10.78
N THR A 512 -29.08 -10.88 10.05
CA THR A 512 -28.10 -9.90 10.54
C THR A 512 -28.61 -9.20 11.80
N ASN A 513 -29.90 -8.83 11.82
CA ASN A 513 -30.53 -8.16 12.96
C ASN A 513 -30.59 -9.02 14.22
N GLU A 514 -30.67 -10.35 14.11
CA GLU A 514 -30.61 -11.25 15.28
C GLU A 514 -29.33 -11.06 16.10
N TYR A 515 -28.19 -10.82 15.44
CA TYR A 515 -26.91 -10.56 16.10
C TYR A 515 -26.74 -9.11 16.50
N LEU A 516 -27.19 -8.17 15.65
CA LEU A 516 -27.11 -6.74 15.94
C LEU A 516 -27.97 -6.31 17.14
N ALA A 517 -29.04 -7.05 17.45
CA ALA A 517 -29.89 -6.79 18.61
C ALA A 517 -29.12 -6.78 19.94
N ASN A 518 -28.04 -7.57 20.06
CA ASN A 518 -27.18 -7.56 21.26
C ASN A 518 -26.45 -6.21 21.48
N PHE A 519 -26.31 -5.43 20.41
CA PHE A 519 -25.70 -4.11 20.37
C PHE A 519 -26.75 -2.99 20.25
N GLU A 520 -28.03 -3.30 20.51
CA GLU A 520 -29.14 -2.33 20.50
C GLU A 520 -29.24 -1.57 19.16
N THR A 521 -28.98 -2.27 18.06
CA THR A 521 -28.98 -1.69 16.71
C THR A 521 -29.55 -2.66 15.68
N SER A 522 -29.73 -2.18 14.45
CA SER A 522 -30.20 -2.95 13.30
C SER A 522 -29.46 -2.51 12.03
N VAL A 523 -29.63 -3.23 10.93
CA VAL A 523 -29.07 -2.83 9.63
C VAL A 523 -29.52 -1.42 9.23
N ASP A 524 -30.80 -1.10 9.43
CA ASP A 524 -31.35 0.22 9.09
C ASP A 524 -30.78 1.32 9.99
N ASP A 525 -30.62 1.06 11.29
CA ASP A 525 -30.01 1.99 12.23
C ASP A 525 -28.55 2.26 11.88
N LEU A 526 -27.78 1.22 11.54
CA LEU A 526 -26.39 1.35 11.12
C LEU A 526 -26.26 2.21 9.86
N LEU A 527 -27.07 1.95 8.84
CA LEU A 527 -27.06 2.75 7.61
C LEU A 527 -27.48 4.20 7.87
N THR A 528 -28.41 4.43 8.79
CA THR A 528 -28.84 5.77 9.21
C THR A 528 -27.71 6.50 9.95
N LEU A 529 -27.10 5.86 10.96
CA LEU A 529 -25.95 6.39 11.69
C LEU A 529 -24.80 6.75 10.76
N MET A 530 -24.49 5.89 9.80
CA MET A 530 -23.48 6.18 8.77
C MET A 530 -23.85 7.44 7.98
N ASN A 531 -25.08 7.58 7.51
CA ASN A 531 -25.50 8.76 6.74
C ASN A 531 -25.47 10.06 7.57
N GLU A 532 -25.73 9.99 8.87
CA GLU A 532 -25.76 11.14 9.77
C GLU A 532 -24.37 11.56 10.28
N LYS A 533 -23.52 10.58 10.60
CA LYS A 533 -22.26 10.80 11.33
C LYS A 533 -21.02 10.78 10.45
N TRP A 534 -21.11 10.29 9.21
CA TRP A 534 -19.97 10.29 8.30
C TRP A 534 -19.53 11.73 8.01
N PRO A 535 -18.28 12.14 8.30
CA PRO A 535 -17.87 13.55 8.27
C PRO A 535 -17.74 14.16 6.86
N TYR A 536 -18.15 13.46 5.82
CA TYR A 536 -18.01 13.90 4.44
C TYR A 536 -19.39 14.05 3.79
N SER A 537 -19.53 15.11 2.99
CA SER A 537 -20.76 15.38 2.20
C SER A 537 -21.08 14.30 1.15
N TYR A 538 -20.13 13.40 0.89
CA TYR A 538 -20.17 12.35 -0.10
C TYR A 538 -21.02 11.18 0.37
N ARG A 539 -22.25 11.06 -0.13
CA ARG A 539 -23.18 9.99 0.24
C ARG A 539 -23.04 8.77 -0.66
N GLN A 540 -23.75 7.69 -0.30
CA GLN A 540 -23.75 6.39 -0.99
C GLN A 540 -23.87 6.50 -2.52
N ASN A 541 -24.65 7.47 -3.01
CA ASN A 541 -24.87 7.75 -4.43
C ASN A 541 -23.60 8.10 -5.21
N VAL A 542 -22.62 8.78 -4.59
CA VAL A 542 -21.43 9.25 -5.31
C VAL A 542 -20.32 8.18 -5.30
N VAL A 543 -20.25 7.30 -4.27
CA VAL A 543 -19.37 6.10 -4.27
C VAL A 543 -19.70 5.18 -5.45
N MET A 544 -20.96 5.26 -5.87
CA MET A 544 -21.63 4.39 -6.80
C MET A 544 -21.98 5.07 -8.13
N ASP A 545 -21.29 6.17 -8.49
CA ASP A 545 -21.39 6.90 -9.76
C ASP A 545 -21.03 6.06 -11.02
N TYR A 546 -20.94 4.73 -10.87
CA TYR A 546 -20.84 3.75 -11.94
C TYR A 546 -22.21 3.14 -12.27
N TYR A 547 -22.37 2.72 -13.52
CA TYR A 547 -23.56 2.05 -14.04
C TYR A 547 -23.98 0.82 -13.21
N GLY A 548 -25.29 0.60 -13.10
CA GLY A 548 -25.94 -0.48 -12.35
C GLY A 548 -27.32 -0.06 -11.83
N THR A 549 -28.15 -1.02 -11.41
CA THR A 549 -29.41 -0.72 -10.71
C THR A 549 -29.12 -0.14 -9.32
N GLU A 550 -30.07 0.57 -8.69
CA GLU A 550 -29.87 1.08 -7.32
C GLU A 550 -29.57 -0.06 -6.32
N VAL A 551 -30.16 -1.25 -6.53
CA VAL A 551 -29.87 -2.46 -5.75
C VAL A 551 -28.42 -2.90 -5.91
N ASP A 552 -27.90 -2.97 -7.15
CA ASP A 552 -26.49 -3.29 -7.38
C ASP A 552 -25.55 -2.27 -6.76
N LYS A 553 -25.98 -1.00 -6.75
CA LYS A 553 -25.20 0.08 -6.15
C LYS A 553 -25.10 -0.10 -4.64
N GLN A 554 -26.23 -0.33 -3.97
CA GLN A 554 -26.30 -0.60 -2.54
C GLN A 554 -25.48 -1.84 -2.14
N ARG A 555 -25.58 -2.94 -2.91
CA ARG A 555 -24.77 -4.16 -2.68
C ARG A 555 -23.27 -3.89 -2.75
N ARG A 556 -22.81 -3.18 -3.79
CA ARG A 556 -21.38 -2.83 -3.95
C ARG A 556 -20.91 -1.87 -2.87
N PHE A 557 -21.78 -0.97 -2.41
CA PHE A 557 -21.49 -0.09 -1.28
C PHE A 557 -21.33 -0.90 0.00
N ALA A 558 -22.30 -1.76 0.34
CA ALA A 558 -22.25 -2.67 1.48
C ALA A 558 -20.97 -3.53 1.51
N ALA A 559 -20.53 -4.03 0.36
CA ALA A 559 -19.29 -4.79 0.22
C ALA A 559 -18.00 -4.01 0.52
N ARG A 560 -18.05 -2.67 0.53
CA ARG A 560 -16.90 -1.78 0.76
C ARG A 560 -16.85 -1.17 2.16
N ILE A 561 -17.93 -1.30 2.92
CA ILE A 561 -18.03 -0.76 4.28
C ILE A 561 -17.20 -1.65 5.22
N THR A 562 -16.55 -1.01 6.19
CA THR A 562 -15.98 -1.70 7.34
C THR A 562 -16.53 -1.05 8.62
N LEU A 563 -17.27 -1.80 9.42
CA LEU A 563 -17.77 -1.41 10.75
C LEU A 563 -17.21 -2.34 11.81
N VAL A 564 -16.94 -1.79 13.00
CA VAL A 564 -16.60 -2.54 14.21
C VAL A 564 -17.56 -2.09 15.30
N LEU A 565 -18.32 -3.04 15.84
CA LEU A 565 -19.20 -2.83 16.98
C LEU A 565 -18.60 -3.56 18.17
N SER A 566 -18.56 -2.91 19.32
CA SER A 566 -18.14 -3.51 20.57
C SER A 566 -19.09 -3.17 21.71
N LYS A 567 -19.19 -4.10 22.66
CA LYS A 567 -19.94 -3.94 23.89
C LYS A 567 -18.99 -4.13 25.06
N ASP A 568 -18.82 -3.09 25.87
CA ASP A 568 -17.94 -3.16 27.03
C ASP A 568 -18.59 -3.90 28.22
N LYS A 569 -17.87 -3.97 29.34
CA LYS A 569 -18.34 -4.66 30.56
C LYS A 569 -19.52 -3.96 31.23
N ASP A 570 -19.68 -2.66 31.00
CA ASP A 570 -20.78 -1.84 31.52
C ASP A 570 -21.96 -1.79 30.52
N ALA A 571 -21.94 -2.68 29.52
CA ALA A 571 -22.91 -2.80 28.44
C ALA A 571 -23.01 -1.58 27.50
N GLN A 572 -22.02 -0.68 27.52
CA GLN A 572 -21.96 0.43 26.58
C GLN A 572 -21.54 -0.07 25.20
N VAL A 573 -22.28 0.39 24.18
CA VAL A 573 -22.04 0.05 22.78
C VAL A 573 -21.23 1.13 22.10
N SER A 574 -20.12 0.75 21.48
CA SER A 574 -19.36 1.57 20.54
C SER A 574 -19.53 1.05 19.13
N ILE A 575 -19.75 1.96 18.17
CA ILE A 575 -19.86 1.66 16.75
C ILE A 575 -18.86 2.54 16.01
N MET A 576 -17.89 1.90 15.39
CA MET A 576 -16.82 2.54 14.65
C MET A 576 -16.90 2.17 13.17
N MET A 577 -16.59 3.14 12.32
CA MET A 577 -16.56 2.98 10.88
C MET A 577 -15.19 3.33 10.33
N GLN A 578 -14.64 2.48 9.46
CA GLN A 578 -13.48 2.84 8.67
C GLN A 578 -13.93 3.46 7.34
N ASP A 579 -13.27 4.56 6.96
CA ASP A 579 -13.49 5.16 5.64
C ASP A 579 -13.21 4.10 4.54
N PRO A 580 -14.14 3.90 3.60
CA PRO A 580 -13.88 3.03 2.46
C PRO A 580 -12.73 3.63 1.64
N SER A 581 -11.92 2.76 1.04
CA SER A 581 -10.74 3.17 0.29
C SER A 581 -11.15 3.95 -0.97
N TYR A 582 -11.12 5.29 -0.90
CA TYR A 582 -11.47 6.17 -2.00
C TYR A 582 -10.31 6.38 -2.98
N ASP A 583 -9.09 6.59 -2.47
CA ASP A 583 -7.85 6.73 -3.23
C ASP A 583 -6.64 6.43 -2.31
N GLN A 584 -5.46 6.15 -2.88
CA GLN A 584 -4.25 5.84 -2.11
C GLN A 584 -3.51 7.13 -1.69
N THR A 585 -3.71 7.57 -0.46
CA THR A 585 -2.90 8.62 0.18
C THR A 585 -1.42 8.22 0.21
N ASN A 586 -0.54 9.12 -0.22
CA ASN A 586 0.90 8.88 -0.16
C ASN A 586 1.54 9.60 1.03
N VAL A 587 2.42 8.92 1.74
CA VAL A 587 3.26 9.51 2.79
C VAL A 587 4.35 10.35 2.15
N LEU A 588 4.56 11.57 2.65
CA LEU A 588 5.67 12.45 2.27
C LEU A 588 6.55 12.68 3.50
N PRO A 589 7.55 11.80 3.76
CA PRO A 589 8.36 11.86 4.97
C PRO A 589 9.08 13.20 5.15
N LEU A 590 9.28 13.62 6.39
CA LEU A 590 10.15 14.75 6.70
C LEU A 590 11.63 14.35 6.59
N GLY A 591 12.50 15.33 6.37
CA GLY A 591 13.96 15.11 6.32
C GLY A 591 14.47 14.41 5.05
N MET A 592 13.67 14.32 3.98
CA MET A 592 14.10 13.70 2.72
C MET A 592 15.30 14.40 2.07
N GLU A 593 15.36 15.73 2.13
CA GLU A 593 16.48 16.51 1.57
C GLU A 593 17.79 16.25 2.30
N ASP A 594 17.72 16.15 3.64
CA ASP A 594 18.87 15.77 4.46
C ASP A 594 19.30 14.33 4.17
N ALA A 595 18.34 13.40 4.05
CA ALA A 595 18.62 12.01 3.68
C ALA A 595 19.30 11.90 2.30
N LEU A 596 18.84 12.64 1.30
CA LEU A 596 19.46 12.71 -0.03
C LEU A 596 20.88 13.29 0.04
N SER A 597 21.06 14.37 0.82
CA SER A 597 22.37 14.97 1.05
C SER A 597 23.35 13.98 1.69
N ASP A 598 22.91 13.23 2.70
CA ASP A 598 23.72 12.23 3.40
C ASP A 598 24.09 11.05 2.48
N LEU A 599 23.16 10.59 1.64
CA LEU A 599 23.44 9.59 0.60
C LEU A 599 24.48 10.07 -0.41
N THR A 600 24.43 11.35 -0.80
CA THR A 600 25.28 11.92 -1.84
C THR A 600 26.69 12.23 -1.33
N LYS A 601 26.79 12.81 -0.12
CA LYS A 601 28.04 13.35 0.41
C LYS A 601 28.75 12.42 1.38
N LYS A 602 28.10 11.35 1.86
CA LYS A 602 28.54 10.38 2.88
C LYS A 602 28.98 10.98 4.24
N GLN A 603 29.44 12.23 4.32
CA GLN A 603 29.85 12.95 5.54
C GLN A 603 29.70 14.47 5.35
N LYS A 604 28.55 15.05 5.69
CA LYS A 604 28.33 16.52 5.72
C LYS A 604 28.94 17.11 7.00
N PRO A 605 29.85 18.10 6.94
CA PRO A 605 30.36 18.76 8.14
C PRO A 605 29.32 19.75 8.68
N TYR A 606 29.11 19.73 9.99
CA TYR A 606 28.17 20.61 10.71
C TYR A 606 28.93 21.53 11.66
N PRO A 607 28.38 22.70 12.01
CA PRO A 607 28.92 23.57 13.05
C PRO A 607 29.24 22.78 14.32
N LEU A 608 30.36 23.11 14.96
CA LEU A 608 30.81 22.41 16.18
C LEU A 608 29.74 22.43 17.30
N THR A 609 28.97 23.52 17.38
CA THR A 609 27.85 23.70 18.32
C THR A 609 26.73 22.69 18.13
N ASP A 610 26.55 22.14 16.93
CA ASP A 610 25.50 21.18 16.62
C ASP A 610 25.79 19.80 17.23
N TRP A 611 27.02 19.58 17.71
CA TRP A 611 27.46 18.32 18.30
C TRP A 611 27.44 18.29 19.83
N VAL A 612 27.00 19.37 20.48
CA VAL A 612 26.94 19.44 21.96
C VAL A 612 25.90 18.45 22.48
N LEU A 613 26.31 17.65 23.48
CA LEU A 613 25.45 16.67 24.16
C LEU A 613 24.80 17.27 25.41
N PRO A 614 23.60 16.80 25.79
CA PRO A 614 22.96 17.19 27.03
C PRO A 614 23.56 16.38 28.20
N ASP A 615 23.03 16.59 29.40
CA ASP A 615 23.42 15.80 30.56
C ASP A 615 23.15 14.29 30.35
N SER A 616 24.00 13.48 30.98
CA SER A 616 23.96 12.01 30.87
C SER A 616 22.61 11.42 31.27
N GLU A 617 21.88 12.03 32.22
CA GLU A 617 20.54 11.58 32.62
C GLU A 617 19.53 11.63 31.47
N VAL A 618 19.56 12.69 30.65
CA VAL A 618 18.70 12.83 29.47
C VAL A 618 19.01 11.73 28.46
N LEU A 619 20.29 11.46 28.24
CA LEU A 619 20.73 10.41 27.32
C LEU A 619 20.38 9.00 27.84
N LEU A 620 20.48 8.76 29.15
CA LEU A 620 20.08 7.50 29.77
C LEU A 620 18.58 7.22 29.62
N ASN A 621 17.73 8.25 29.71
CA ASN A 621 16.31 8.11 29.41
C ASN A 621 16.07 7.69 27.95
N ILE A 622 16.81 8.29 27.00
CA ILE A 622 16.75 7.87 25.59
C ILE A 622 17.26 6.42 25.42
N VAL A 623 18.29 6.00 26.14
CA VAL A 623 18.78 4.61 26.12
C VAL A 623 17.70 3.65 26.60
N LYS A 624 17.00 3.99 27.68
CA LYS A 624 15.89 3.20 28.19
C LYS A 624 14.76 3.10 27.16
N GLU A 625 14.35 4.22 26.55
CA GLU A 625 13.37 4.20 25.45
C GLU A 625 13.84 3.32 24.28
N LEU A 626 15.10 3.44 23.85
CA LEU A 626 15.66 2.63 22.76
C LEU A 626 15.78 1.14 23.12
N SER A 627 15.95 0.83 24.40
CA SER A 627 15.98 -0.53 24.93
C SER A 627 14.58 -1.13 24.97
N ASP A 628 13.60 -0.40 25.50
CA ASP A 628 12.18 -0.77 25.53
C ASP A 628 11.64 -0.94 24.10
N ASP A 629 12.09 -0.07 23.18
CA ASP A 629 11.83 -0.17 21.75
C ASP A 629 12.64 -1.28 21.04
N GLY A 630 13.48 -2.05 21.75
CA GLY A 630 14.27 -3.15 21.19
C GLY A 630 15.29 -2.76 20.11
N VAL A 631 15.61 -1.46 20.00
CA VAL A 631 16.53 -0.91 18.99
C VAL A 631 17.98 -1.22 19.37
N LEU A 632 18.31 -1.11 20.66
CA LEU A 632 19.61 -1.52 21.18
C LEU A 632 19.75 -3.04 21.19
N SER A 633 20.98 -3.53 21.34
CA SER A 633 21.34 -4.95 21.21
C SER A 633 20.80 -5.79 22.39
N SER A 634 21.48 -6.89 22.78
CA SER A 634 20.98 -7.73 23.88
C SER A 634 20.93 -6.94 25.19
N GLN A 635 20.02 -7.31 26.11
CA GLN A 635 19.86 -6.66 27.41
C GLN A 635 21.20 -6.51 28.17
N LYS A 636 22.07 -7.54 28.07
CA LYS A 636 23.43 -7.52 28.64
C LYS A 636 24.32 -6.43 28.03
N ALA A 637 24.22 -6.20 26.72
CA ALA A 637 24.98 -5.17 26.03
C ALA A 637 24.42 -3.76 26.31
N THR A 638 23.10 -3.62 26.48
CA THR A 638 22.47 -2.36 26.89
C THR A 638 22.89 -1.96 28.30
N MET A 639 22.81 -2.87 29.28
CA MET A 639 23.26 -2.59 30.65
C MET A 639 24.72 -2.15 30.70
N ARG A 640 25.58 -2.80 29.91
CA ARG A 640 26.97 -2.37 29.78
C ARG A 640 27.06 -0.97 29.17
N PHE A 641 26.32 -0.69 28.10
CA PHE A 641 26.33 0.62 27.48
C PHE A 641 25.87 1.74 28.43
N GLU A 642 24.83 1.50 29.24
CA GLU A 642 24.36 2.44 30.28
C GLU A 642 25.48 2.79 31.28
N SER A 643 26.23 1.79 31.75
CA SER A 643 27.33 2.02 32.69
C SER A 643 28.52 2.80 32.08
N GLU A 644 28.72 2.69 30.77
CA GLU A 644 29.86 3.30 30.06
C GLU A 644 29.52 4.70 29.49
N LEU A 645 28.23 5.05 29.43
CA LEU A 645 27.74 6.26 28.79
C LEU A 645 28.26 7.57 29.41
N PRO A 646 28.31 7.74 30.76
CA PRO A 646 28.79 8.98 31.35
C PRO A 646 30.23 9.35 30.92
N GLU A 647 31.13 8.37 30.88
CA GLU A 647 32.51 8.61 30.42
C GLU A 647 32.57 8.93 28.92
N LEU A 648 31.74 8.27 28.10
CA LEU A 648 31.66 8.58 26.67
C LEU A 648 31.19 10.01 26.41
N VAL A 649 30.28 10.53 27.25
CA VAL A 649 29.79 11.92 27.17
C VAL A 649 30.88 12.91 27.57
N GLU A 650 31.62 12.62 28.63
CA GLU A 650 32.77 13.44 29.07
C GLU A 650 33.82 13.53 27.96
N LEU A 651 34.27 12.38 27.43
CA LEU A 651 35.23 12.33 26.33
C LEU A 651 34.73 13.04 25.07
N TRP A 652 33.42 12.99 24.80
CA TRP A 652 32.80 13.72 23.68
C TRP A 652 32.91 15.22 23.86
N GLN A 653 32.56 15.74 25.04
CA GLN A 653 32.67 17.17 25.33
C GLN A 653 34.13 17.66 25.31
N GLU A 654 35.05 16.89 25.89
CA GLU A 654 36.51 17.17 25.80
C GLU A 654 36.96 17.28 24.35
N GLN A 655 36.49 16.38 23.48
CA GLN A 655 36.85 16.39 22.07
C GLN A 655 36.31 17.61 21.33
N LEU A 656 35.09 18.06 21.64
CA LEU A 656 34.55 19.29 21.08
C LEU A 656 35.35 20.51 21.53
N VAL A 657 35.73 20.58 22.82
CA VAL A 657 36.59 21.67 23.33
C VAL A 657 37.95 21.67 22.62
N SER A 658 38.56 20.50 22.43
CA SER A 658 39.83 20.37 21.72
C SER A 658 39.73 20.85 20.26
N LEU A 659 38.67 20.48 19.55
CA LEU A 659 38.43 20.94 18.17
C LEU A 659 38.18 22.45 18.12
N HIS A 660 37.46 23.01 19.10
CA HIS A 660 37.27 24.45 19.20
C HIS A 660 38.61 25.20 19.39
N GLN A 661 39.48 24.70 20.27
CA GLN A 661 40.82 25.24 20.49
C GLN A 661 41.72 25.15 19.25
N GLN A 662 41.46 24.19 18.36
CA GLN A 662 42.14 24.05 17.06
C GLN A 662 41.56 24.97 15.97
N ASN A 663 40.63 25.86 16.29
CA ASN A 663 39.90 26.74 15.36
C ASN A 663 39.05 26.00 14.31
N GLU A 664 38.64 24.76 14.58
CA GLU A 664 37.71 24.03 13.72
C GLU A 664 36.29 24.56 13.90
N THR A 665 35.70 25.10 12.83
CA THR A 665 34.35 25.69 12.86
C THR A 665 33.27 24.72 12.40
N LYS A 666 33.62 23.74 11.57
CA LYS A 666 32.70 22.70 11.08
C LYS A 666 33.40 21.35 11.03
N VAL A 667 32.80 20.35 11.66
CA VAL A 667 33.35 18.99 11.73
C VAL A 667 32.29 17.95 11.41
N THR A 668 32.75 16.79 10.98
CA THR A 668 31.90 15.62 10.73
C THR A 668 31.72 14.79 12.00
N TYR A 669 30.62 14.05 12.08
CA TYR A 669 30.36 13.10 13.16
C TYR A 669 31.52 12.11 13.38
N TYR A 670 32.06 11.55 12.29
CA TYR A 670 33.12 10.56 12.36
C TYR A 670 34.44 11.13 12.88
N GLN A 671 34.75 12.40 12.62
CA GLN A 671 35.93 13.06 13.19
C GLN A 671 35.84 13.14 14.72
N VAL A 672 34.69 13.51 15.26
CA VAL A 672 34.47 13.55 16.72
C VAL A 672 34.47 12.14 17.30
N LYS A 673 33.64 11.24 16.75
CA LYS A 673 33.46 9.87 17.25
C LYS A 673 34.77 9.07 17.27
N LYS A 674 35.59 9.18 16.22
CA LYS A 674 36.82 8.39 16.09
C LYS A 674 37.75 8.62 17.29
N GLU A 675 37.96 9.87 17.67
CA GLU A 675 38.84 10.23 18.76
C GLU A 675 38.26 9.82 20.12
N VAL A 676 36.95 10.06 20.33
CA VAL A 676 36.23 9.64 21.55
C VAL A 676 36.33 8.14 21.79
N ILE A 677 36.01 7.34 20.77
CA ILE A 677 36.03 5.88 20.88
C ILE A 677 37.46 5.36 21.05
N GLN A 678 38.45 5.98 20.40
CA GLN A 678 39.85 5.58 20.55
C GLN A 678 40.33 5.80 21.98
N ARG A 679 40.11 6.99 22.55
CA ARG A 679 40.48 7.28 23.95
C ARG A 679 39.76 6.36 24.94
N TRP A 680 38.48 6.10 24.72
CA TRP A 680 37.69 5.18 25.53
C TRP A 680 38.20 3.73 25.46
N LEU A 681 38.64 3.27 24.28
CA LEU A 681 39.22 1.95 24.05
C LEU A 681 40.61 1.81 24.68
N ASP A 682 41.45 2.85 24.59
CA ASP A 682 42.81 2.87 25.12
C ASP A 682 42.80 2.72 26.65
N LYS A 683 41.89 3.43 27.35
CA LYS A 683 41.68 3.27 28.80
C LYS A 683 41.28 1.85 29.21
N ARG A 684 40.72 1.06 28.29
CA ARG A 684 40.29 -0.32 28.52
C ARG A 684 41.28 -1.36 28.00
N GLY A 685 42.39 -0.95 27.40
CA GLY A 685 43.35 -1.85 26.76
C GLY A 685 42.75 -2.67 25.61
N LYS A 686 41.72 -2.14 24.93
CA LYS A 686 41.00 -2.85 23.86
C LYS A 686 41.30 -2.24 22.50
N LYS A 687 41.34 -3.06 21.45
CA LYS A 687 41.51 -2.59 20.06
C LYS A 687 40.20 -2.25 19.36
N LYS A 688 39.07 -2.86 19.79
CA LYS A 688 37.76 -2.68 19.14
C LYS A 688 36.63 -3.10 20.07
N ASP A 689 35.52 -2.36 20.04
CA ASP A 689 34.25 -2.76 20.65
C ASP A 689 33.09 -2.29 19.76
N THR A 690 32.59 -3.19 18.91
CA THR A 690 31.51 -2.86 17.97
C THR A 690 30.17 -2.68 18.67
N SER A 691 29.98 -3.26 19.86
CA SER A 691 28.72 -3.16 20.59
C SER A 691 28.56 -1.76 21.17
N ILE A 692 29.54 -1.26 21.92
CA ILE A 692 29.48 0.07 22.53
C ILE A 692 29.49 1.15 21.45
N SER A 693 30.38 1.03 20.45
CA SER A 693 30.45 1.98 19.35
C SER A 693 29.13 2.06 18.56
N GLY A 694 28.48 0.90 18.32
CA GLY A 694 27.18 0.84 17.64
C GLY A 694 26.02 1.36 18.50
N SER A 695 26.01 1.09 19.81
CA SER A 695 25.03 1.66 20.74
C SER A 695 25.15 3.19 20.81
N LEU A 696 26.38 3.73 20.84
CA LEU A 696 26.62 5.16 20.79
C LEU A 696 26.10 5.78 19.48
N ASP A 697 26.34 5.14 18.33
CA ASP A 697 25.75 5.59 17.07
C ASP A 697 24.23 5.67 17.17
N THR A 698 23.59 4.69 17.81
CA THR A 698 22.12 4.58 17.97
C THR A 698 21.57 5.72 18.79
N LEU A 699 22.16 5.93 19.97
CA LEU A 699 21.81 7.00 20.88
C LEU A 699 21.97 8.36 20.20
N LEU A 700 23.15 8.62 19.62
CA LEU A 700 23.45 9.93 19.02
C LEU A 700 22.64 10.18 17.75
N SER A 701 22.35 9.15 16.95
CA SER A 701 21.45 9.30 15.81
C SER A 701 20.05 9.72 16.25
N ARG A 702 19.56 9.19 17.39
CA ARG A 702 18.26 9.53 17.98
C ARG A 702 18.27 10.94 18.58
N PHE A 703 19.32 11.30 19.32
CA PHE A 703 19.43 12.59 19.98
C PHE A 703 19.58 13.76 18.98
N PHE A 704 20.47 13.62 18.00
CA PHE A 704 20.69 14.66 16.99
C PHE A 704 19.63 14.68 15.89
N ASP A 705 18.75 13.67 15.85
CA ASP A 705 17.81 13.42 14.77
C ASP A 705 18.50 13.36 13.39
N LYS A 706 19.59 12.58 13.34
CA LYS A 706 20.43 12.44 12.14
C LYS A 706 20.80 10.97 11.92
N PRO A 707 20.81 10.47 10.69
CA PRO A 707 21.23 9.10 10.39
C PRO A 707 22.77 8.99 10.35
N LEU A 708 23.43 9.06 11.51
CA LEU A 708 24.88 9.28 11.61
C LEU A 708 25.75 8.11 11.10
N ASN A 709 25.27 6.87 11.19
CA ASN A 709 26.00 5.67 10.75
C ASN A 709 25.19 4.76 9.82
N ASP A 710 23.87 4.83 9.85
CA ASP A 710 23.00 4.03 8.99
C ASP A 710 21.79 4.85 8.55
N ILE A 711 21.77 5.23 7.27
CA ILE A 711 20.65 5.94 6.64
C ILE A 711 19.32 5.19 6.73
N LYS A 712 19.36 3.86 6.93
CA LYS A 712 18.13 3.08 7.16
C LYS A 712 17.43 3.46 8.47
N ARG A 713 18.14 4.06 9.43
CA ARG A 713 17.52 4.56 10.67
C ARG A 713 16.57 5.72 10.43
N TRP A 714 16.83 6.56 9.43
CA TRP A 714 15.88 7.58 9.03
C TRP A 714 14.55 6.94 8.62
N MET A 715 14.57 5.85 7.83
CA MET A 715 13.34 5.10 7.51
C MET A 715 12.64 4.54 8.74
N SER A 716 13.39 4.03 9.72
CA SER A 716 12.80 3.53 10.98
C SER A 716 12.05 4.61 11.77
N ASN A 717 12.44 5.88 11.60
CA ASN A 717 11.78 7.01 12.25
C ASN A 717 10.51 7.47 11.53
N ILE A 718 10.25 7.02 10.29
CA ILE A 718 9.03 7.36 9.55
C ILE A 718 7.84 6.63 10.22
N PRO A 719 6.79 7.36 10.62
CA PRO A 719 5.60 6.74 11.19
C PRO A 719 5.00 5.64 10.32
N GLY A 720 4.57 4.56 10.96
CA GLY A 720 3.98 3.39 10.31
C GLY A 720 4.98 2.34 9.82
N ILE A 721 6.30 2.62 9.76
CA ILE A 721 7.25 1.64 9.21
C ILE A 721 7.45 0.44 10.15
N GLN A 722 7.80 0.66 11.42
CA GLN A 722 8.12 -0.44 12.36
C GLN A 722 7.08 -0.65 13.47
N ARG A 723 6.06 0.21 13.52
CA ARG A 723 5.04 0.22 14.58
C ARG A 723 3.77 0.86 14.04
N ILE A 724 2.64 0.54 14.67
CA ILE A 724 1.37 1.19 14.41
C ILE A 724 1.37 2.56 15.11
N TRP A 725 0.79 3.55 14.43
CA TRP A 725 0.58 4.88 14.97
C TRP A 725 -0.87 5.30 14.79
N TYR A 726 -1.32 6.26 15.57
CA TYR A 726 -2.65 6.84 15.43
C TYR A 726 -2.65 8.35 15.70
N ASP A 727 -3.57 9.07 15.07
CA ASP A 727 -3.90 10.46 15.36
C ASP A 727 -5.26 10.47 16.06
N LYS A 728 -5.27 10.77 17.36
CA LYS A 728 -6.48 10.78 18.18
C LYS A 728 -7.50 11.81 17.70
N GLU A 729 -7.03 12.97 17.23
CA GLU A 729 -7.90 14.09 16.85
C GLU A 729 -8.57 13.84 15.51
N LYS A 730 -7.85 13.18 14.59
CA LYS A 730 -8.33 12.95 13.22
C LYS A 730 -8.86 11.53 12.98
N GLY A 731 -8.78 10.64 13.97
CA GLY A 731 -9.19 9.24 13.86
C GLY A 731 -8.31 8.43 12.91
N TYR A 732 -7.09 8.87 12.61
CA TYR A 732 -6.21 8.18 11.67
C TYR A 732 -5.40 7.09 12.35
N PHE A 733 -5.15 6.00 11.63
CA PHE A 733 -4.24 4.93 12.00
C PHE A 733 -3.26 4.67 10.85
N VAL A 734 -1.98 4.57 11.16
CA VAL A 734 -0.92 4.26 10.22
C VAL A 734 -0.34 2.89 10.60
N VAL A 735 -0.53 1.92 9.71
CA VAL A 735 -0.14 0.52 9.89
C VAL A 735 0.88 0.14 8.82
N GLY A 736 2.00 -0.44 9.19
CA GLY A 736 2.98 -0.96 8.23
C GLY A 736 3.83 -2.09 8.80
N GLY A 737 4.77 -2.58 7.99
CA GLY A 737 5.45 -3.85 8.25
C GLY A 737 6.43 -3.77 9.42
N LEU A 738 6.10 -4.42 10.55
CA LEU A 738 6.83 -4.39 11.84
C LEU A 738 8.29 -4.88 11.82
N THR A 739 8.84 -5.21 10.66
CA THR A 739 10.25 -5.62 10.49
C THR A 739 11.19 -4.43 10.32
N SER A 740 12.47 -4.62 10.68
CA SER A 740 13.52 -3.67 10.34
C SER A 740 13.56 -3.38 8.84
N PRO A 741 13.52 -2.09 8.43
CA PRO A 741 13.44 -1.75 7.03
C PRO A 741 14.74 -2.15 6.32
N LYS A 742 14.59 -2.73 5.13
CA LYS A 742 15.72 -2.98 4.21
C LYS A 742 16.14 -1.64 3.56
N ALA A 743 17.26 -1.63 2.85
CA ALA A 743 17.69 -0.44 2.08
C ALA A 743 16.63 0.03 1.08
N GLN A 744 15.75 -0.87 0.64
CA GLN A 744 14.66 -0.60 -0.27
C GLN A 744 13.34 -1.01 0.40
N LEU A 745 12.38 -0.09 0.44
CA LEU A 745 11.01 -0.33 0.87
C LEU A 745 10.07 -0.25 -0.33
N MET A 746 9.49 -1.38 -0.71
CA MET A 746 8.65 -1.47 -1.91
C MET A 746 7.28 -0.81 -1.75
N ARG A 747 6.69 -0.86 -0.55
CA ARG A 747 5.35 -0.36 -0.26
C ARG A 747 5.40 0.60 0.92
N GLN A 748 4.63 1.68 0.84
CA GLN A 748 4.43 2.59 1.97
C GLN A 748 3.57 1.94 3.06
N PRO A 749 3.62 2.45 4.30
CA PRO A 749 2.64 2.16 5.33
C PRO A 749 1.22 2.48 4.85
N SER A 750 0.25 1.67 5.26
CA SER A 750 -1.16 1.96 5.00
C SER A 750 -1.70 2.96 6.00
N ILE A 751 -2.46 3.92 5.49
CA ILE A 751 -3.17 4.92 6.29
C ILE A 751 -4.65 4.60 6.23
N ARG A 752 -5.34 4.64 7.37
CA ARG A 752 -6.77 4.42 7.50
C ARG A 752 -7.36 5.45 8.43
N GLN A 753 -8.55 5.91 8.11
CA GLN A 753 -9.30 6.81 8.96
C GLN A 753 -10.50 6.05 9.52
N TRP A 754 -10.68 6.16 10.83
CA TRP A 754 -11.77 5.58 11.59
C TRP A 754 -12.58 6.70 12.22
N HIS A 755 -13.90 6.54 12.18
CA HIS A 755 -14.88 7.47 12.69
C HIS A 755 -15.74 6.77 13.71
N THR A 756 -16.09 7.48 14.77
CA THR A 756 -17.07 6.99 15.75
C THR A 756 -18.47 7.38 15.28
N LEU A 757 -19.32 6.39 15.06
CA LEU A 757 -20.74 6.60 14.76
C LEU A 757 -21.56 6.69 16.07
N GLN A 758 -21.19 5.89 17.08
CA GLN A 758 -21.80 5.85 18.40
C GLN A 758 -20.75 5.48 19.46
N GLY A 759 -20.88 6.02 20.69
CA GLY A 759 -19.95 5.75 21.79
C GLY A 759 -18.64 6.52 21.66
N GLU A 760 -17.54 5.90 22.09
CA GLU A 760 -16.17 6.42 21.96
C GLU A 760 -15.30 5.52 21.07
N LEU A 761 -14.24 6.10 20.48
CA LEU A 761 -13.27 5.33 19.69
C LEU A 761 -12.45 4.40 20.59
N ASP A 762 -12.69 3.10 20.49
CA ASP A 762 -11.93 2.08 21.23
C ASP A 762 -10.61 1.76 20.52
N ILE A 763 -9.58 2.51 20.90
CA ILE A 763 -8.23 2.38 20.34
C ILE A 763 -7.60 1.02 20.69
N GLU A 764 -7.89 0.45 21.85
CA GLU A 764 -7.31 -0.82 22.29
C GLU A 764 -7.87 -1.99 21.50
N LEU A 765 -9.19 -2.02 21.30
CA LEU A 765 -9.83 -3.01 20.44
C LEU A 765 -9.34 -2.91 19.00
N LEU A 766 -9.28 -1.69 18.44
CA LEU A 766 -8.77 -1.50 17.09
C LEU A 766 -7.31 -1.96 16.99
N ALA A 767 -6.47 -1.71 17.99
CA ALA A 767 -5.11 -2.22 18.03
C ALA A 767 -5.09 -3.76 18.00
N ASP A 768 -5.94 -4.42 18.80
CA ASP A 768 -6.03 -5.89 18.86
C ASP A 768 -6.53 -6.53 17.57
N LEU A 769 -7.36 -5.80 16.80
CA LEU A 769 -7.84 -6.23 15.49
C LEU A 769 -6.85 -5.95 14.36
N LEU A 770 -5.97 -4.94 14.50
CA LEU A 770 -5.05 -4.50 13.44
C LEU A 770 -3.63 -5.07 13.59
N ASP A 771 -3.14 -5.30 14.81
CA ASP A 771 -1.83 -5.87 15.12
C ASP A 771 -1.91 -7.39 15.23
N VAL A 772 -2.03 -8.09 14.08
CA VAL A 772 -2.06 -9.57 14.04
C VAL A 772 -1.02 -10.17 13.09
N ASP A 773 -0.53 -11.37 13.42
CA ASP A 773 0.50 -12.10 12.66
C ASP A 773 -0.05 -13.34 11.90
N TRP A 774 -1.37 -13.36 11.63
CA TRP A 774 -2.04 -14.55 11.11
C TRP A 774 -1.56 -14.98 9.73
N VAL A 775 -1.48 -14.09 8.75
CA VAL A 775 -1.08 -14.47 7.39
C VAL A 775 -0.60 -13.23 6.66
N ARG A 776 0.71 -13.15 6.40
CA ARG A 776 1.43 -12.04 5.72
C ARG A 776 1.44 -10.72 6.48
N MET A 777 2.62 -10.37 7.00
CA MET A 777 2.96 -9.01 7.47
C MET A 777 2.73 -7.88 6.44
N ASN A 778 2.37 -8.19 5.19
CA ASN A 778 2.28 -7.23 4.09
C ASN A 778 0.89 -7.14 3.40
N GLN A 779 -0.17 -7.81 3.90
CA GLN A 779 -1.50 -7.77 3.24
C GLN A 779 -2.71 -7.38 4.10
N LEU A 780 -2.53 -7.11 5.39
CA LEU A 780 -3.59 -6.59 6.26
C LEU A 780 -3.40 -5.14 6.69
N ALA A 781 -2.41 -4.43 6.14
CA ALA A 781 -2.06 -3.08 6.58
C ALA A 781 -3.30 -2.16 6.55
N GLY A 782 -3.94 -2.00 7.71
CA GLY A 782 -5.10 -1.16 7.94
C GLY A 782 -6.49 -1.82 8.05
N ASN A 783 -6.71 -3.08 7.71
CA ASN A 783 -8.05 -3.70 7.84
C ASN A 783 -8.09 -4.65 9.05
N PRO A 784 -9.24 -4.78 9.75
CA PRO A 784 -9.39 -5.75 10.84
C PRO A 784 -8.99 -7.15 10.38
N CYS A 785 -8.31 -7.89 11.26
CA CYS A 785 -7.81 -9.25 11.05
C CYS A 785 -8.89 -10.22 10.50
N VAL A 786 -10.13 -9.98 10.91
CA VAL A 786 -11.37 -10.63 10.44
C VAL A 786 -11.50 -10.64 8.91
N THR A 787 -11.00 -9.63 8.21
CA THR A 787 -10.96 -9.57 6.73
C THR A 787 -10.26 -10.81 6.15
N THR A 788 -9.21 -11.30 6.81
CA THR A 788 -8.54 -12.54 6.38
C THR A 788 -9.43 -13.75 6.60
N LEU A 789 -10.12 -13.85 7.74
CA LEU A 789 -11.04 -14.95 8.02
C LEU A 789 -12.16 -15.01 6.97
N ILE A 790 -12.76 -13.87 6.63
CA ILE A 790 -13.80 -13.77 5.57
C ILE A 790 -13.24 -14.17 4.21
N LYS A 791 -12.03 -13.72 3.85
CA LYS A 791 -11.39 -14.13 2.59
C LYS A 791 -11.16 -15.63 2.53
N ARG A 792 -10.66 -16.24 3.60
CA ARG A 792 -10.46 -17.69 3.67
C ARG A 792 -11.79 -18.43 3.63
N TRP A 793 -12.82 -17.93 4.30
CA TRP A 793 -14.18 -18.48 4.22
C TRP A 793 -14.73 -18.50 2.80
N LYS A 794 -14.60 -17.40 2.06
CA LYS A 794 -15.01 -17.31 0.64
C LYS A 794 -14.24 -18.27 -0.26
N GLU A 795 -12.97 -18.51 0.02
CA GLU A 795 -12.17 -19.49 -0.72
C GLU A 795 -12.68 -20.92 -0.53
N ILE A 796 -13.19 -21.25 0.66
CA ILE A 796 -13.70 -22.60 1.00
C ILE A 796 -15.20 -22.77 0.73
N ASN A 797 -15.94 -21.67 0.48
CA ASN A 797 -17.35 -21.68 0.09
C ASN A 797 -17.57 -20.79 -1.15
N PRO A 798 -17.18 -21.24 -2.35
CA PRO A 798 -17.27 -20.44 -3.56
C PRO A 798 -18.71 -20.10 -3.99
N ASP A 799 -19.71 -20.90 -3.59
CA ASP A 799 -21.15 -20.69 -3.89
C ASP A 799 -21.88 -19.83 -2.83
N SER A 800 -21.13 -19.19 -1.92
CA SER A 800 -21.58 -18.56 -0.66
C SER A 800 -22.49 -17.32 -0.76
N ARG A 801 -23.15 -17.05 -1.90
CA ARG A 801 -24.30 -16.12 -1.83
C ARG A 801 -25.37 -16.64 -0.85
N ASP A 802 -25.44 -17.96 -0.66
CA ASP A 802 -26.45 -18.62 0.19
C ASP A 802 -25.87 -19.41 1.39
N ALA A 803 -24.55 -19.51 1.56
CA ALA A 803 -23.95 -20.33 2.61
C ALA A 803 -23.73 -19.52 3.91
N ILE A 804 -24.57 -19.79 4.92
CA ILE A 804 -24.44 -19.23 6.27
C ILE A 804 -23.67 -20.23 7.14
N LEU A 805 -22.62 -19.77 7.80
CA LEU A 805 -22.00 -20.50 8.90
C LEU A 805 -22.87 -20.30 10.14
N LEU A 806 -23.87 -21.17 10.32
CA LEU A 806 -24.60 -21.25 11.58
C LEU A 806 -23.85 -22.20 12.50
N SER A 807 -23.62 -21.78 13.75
CA SER A 807 -23.30 -22.72 14.82
C SER A 807 -24.42 -23.75 14.88
N CYS A 808 -24.10 -25.02 14.67
CA CYS A 808 -25.02 -26.09 15.08
C CYS A 808 -24.98 -26.20 16.60
#